data_AF-A0AAA9ZTU2-F1
#
_entry.id   AF-A0AAA9ZTU2-F1
#
_cell.length_a   1.000
_cell.length_b   1.000
_cell.length_c   1.000
_cell.angle_alpha   90.00
_cell.angle_beta   90.00
_cell.angle_gamma   90.00
#
_symmetry.space_group_name_H-M   'P 1'
#
loop_
_entity.id
_entity.type
_entity.pdbx_description
1 polymer ?
#
loop_
_entity_poly.entity_id
_entity_poly.type
_entity_poly.pdbx_seq_one_letter_code
_entity_poly.pdbx_strand_id
1 'polypeptide(L)'
;MVVKLGSAVITREDEHGLALGRLASIVEQVAEYHVEGRECIMVTSGAVAFGKQKLTQELLMSMSMRETLSPTDHTRQDAGTMLEPRAAAAVGQSGLMSLYDAMFAQYGIKTAQVLVTEPDFYNEETRKNLFSTLSELISLNIVPIINTNDAVMPPMFIVDQEVSATGKKKGIKIRDNDSLSALLAAEIHADLLILMSDVDGIYNKPPWEDGARLMHTYTQADKDLIKFGQKSKVGTGGMDSKVTAATWALDRGVSVVICNGTQEKAIKHILTGRKVGTFFTDFSAEKATPVEAMAEDARLGSRVMQNLSAADRALCVNTLADLLISKQSYILEANAKDLDEAKKSGVAKPLLSRLSLTPAKIESLAVGLKQIADDSHKNVGRVVRRTKLAEGLELKQITVPIGVLLVIFESRPDSLPQVAALAMASGNGLLLKGGKEAAYSNKALMELVKEALGTVGATKAISLVSTREEISDLLSMDKHIDLIIPRGSSELVRSIQEKSHHIPVMGHAEGICHVYVDKDASLDKALKIIRDAKCDYPAACNAMETLLIHEDLLAGNFFTDVCNMLKREGVKINSGPKLNQLLTFGPPQAKSLKFEYGALECSIEVVKDLEEAIDHVHTYGSGHTDVIVTENDSAARYFQNHVDSACVFHNASSRFADGFRFGLGAEVGISTARIHARGPVGVEGLLTTKWVLDGVDHAAADFSDGSRKWIHESLPVD
;
A
#
# COMPACT_ATOMS: atom_id res chain seq x y z
N MET A 1 5.54 -25.85 -13.52
CA MET A 1 4.24 -25.27 -13.06
C MET A 1 3.10 -25.82 -13.92
N VAL A 2 1.97 -26.14 -13.28
CA VAL A 2 0.73 -26.57 -13.96
C VAL A 2 -0.34 -25.47 -13.82
N VAL A 3 -0.93 -25.03 -14.92
CA VAL A 3 -1.99 -24.03 -14.94
C VAL A 3 -3.29 -24.66 -15.42
N LYS A 4 -4.30 -24.72 -14.55
CA LYS A 4 -5.62 -25.24 -14.90
C LYS A 4 -6.58 -24.09 -15.21
N LEU A 5 -7.22 -24.17 -16.37
CA LEU A 5 -8.26 -23.24 -16.82
C LEU A 5 -9.64 -23.85 -16.65
N GLY A 6 -10.46 -23.30 -15.75
CA GLY A 6 -11.86 -23.71 -15.63
C GLY A 6 -12.71 -23.29 -16.83
N SER A 7 -13.81 -24.02 -17.08
CA SER A 7 -14.75 -23.70 -18.17
C SER A 7 -15.24 -22.24 -18.13
N ALA A 8 -15.52 -21.70 -16.94
CA ALA A 8 -15.98 -20.32 -16.78
C ALA A 8 -14.91 -19.26 -17.12
N VAL A 9 -13.62 -19.61 -17.06
CA VAL A 9 -12.52 -18.71 -17.43
C VAL A 9 -12.42 -18.57 -18.96
N ILE A 10 -12.71 -19.66 -19.68
CA ILE A 10 -12.59 -19.71 -21.14
C ILE A 10 -13.88 -19.33 -21.87
N THR A 11 -15.05 -19.44 -21.25
CA THR A 11 -16.35 -19.04 -21.85
C THR A 11 -16.74 -17.62 -21.45
N ARG A 12 -17.41 -16.88 -22.34
CA ARG A 12 -17.99 -15.57 -22.03
C ARG A 12 -19.14 -15.66 -21.00
N GLU A 13 -19.50 -14.53 -20.39
CA GLU A 13 -20.58 -14.43 -19.39
C GLU A 13 -21.97 -14.76 -19.95
N ASP A 14 -22.17 -14.55 -21.25
CA ASP A 14 -23.38 -14.95 -21.96
C ASP A 14 -23.44 -16.47 -22.22
N GLU A 15 -22.43 -17.24 -21.80
CA GLU A 15 -22.27 -18.68 -22.02
C GLU A 15 -22.17 -19.08 -23.51
N HIS A 16 -22.04 -18.09 -24.41
CA HIS A 16 -21.96 -18.27 -25.85
C HIS A 16 -20.64 -17.67 -26.37
N GLY A 17 -19.66 -18.53 -26.66
CA GLY A 17 -18.37 -18.09 -27.21
C GLY A 17 -17.22 -18.12 -26.23
N LEU A 18 -16.02 -18.05 -26.81
CA LEU A 18 -14.76 -18.01 -26.07
C LEU A 18 -14.42 -16.58 -25.64
N ALA A 19 -13.92 -16.44 -24.42
CA ALA A 19 -13.34 -15.22 -23.90
C ALA A 19 -11.90 -15.05 -24.41
N LEU A 20 -11.75 -14.80 -25.71
CA LEU A 20 -10.45 -14.74 -26.40
C LEU A 20 -9.46 -13.76 -25.74
N GLY A 21 -9.91 -12.59 -25.27
CA GLY A 21 -9.03 -11.63 -24.59
C GLY A 21 -8.44 -12.17 -23.29
N ARG A 22 -9.25 -12.86 -22.47
CA ARG A 22 -8.76 -13.50 -21.22
C ARG A 22 -7.81 -14.65 -21.55
N LEU A 23 -8.16 -15.47 -22.54
CA LEU A 23 -7.35 -16.62 -22.95
C LEU A 23 -5.99 -16.17 -23.51
N ALA A 24 -5.97 -15.11 -24.34
CA ALA A 24 -4.75 -14.50 -24.84
C ALA A 24 -3.87 -13.94 -23.71
N SER A 25 -4.45 -13.25 -22.72
CA SER A 25 -3.71 -12.73 -21.57
C SER A 25 -3.08 -13.83 -20.70
N ILE A 26 -3.76 -14.98 -20.55
CA ILE A 26 -3.21 -16.11 -19.81
C ILE A 26 -2.10 -16.79 -20.62
N VAL A 27 -2.30 -17.00 -21.93
CA VAL A 27 -1.28 -17.56 -22.82
C VAL A 27 -0.02 -16.69 -22.85
N GLU A 28 -0.18 -15.37 -22.93
CA GLU A 28 0.93 -14.41 -22.85
C GLU A 28 1.75 -14.60 -21.57
N GLN A 29 1.10 -14.69 -20.41
CA GLN A 29 1.79 -14.91 -19.14
C GLN A 29 2.51 -16.27 -19.09
N VAL A 30 1.87 -17.35 -19.55
CA VAL A 30 2.51 -18.68 -19.60
C VAL A 30 3.69 -18.67 -20.57
N ALA A 31 3.57 -17.97 -21.71
CA ALA A 31 4.62 -17.82 -22.70
C ALA A 31 5.82 -17.04 -22.17
N GLU A 32 5.61 -15.90 -21.50
CA GLU A 32 6.68 -15.13 -20.83
C GLU A 32 7.51 -16.05 -19.92
N TYR A 33 6.84 -16.79 -19.03
CA TYR A 33 7.52 -17.67 -18.08
C TYR A 33 8.18 -18.89 -18.73
N HIS A 34 7.61 -19.41 -19.81
CA HIS A 34 8.25 -20.49 -20.56
C HIS A 34 9.53 -20.03 -21.25
N VAL A 35 9.53 -18.81 -21.83
CA VAL A 35 10.72 -18.20 -22.44
C VAL A 35 11.80 -17.88 -21.39
N GLU A 36 11.41 -17.58 -20.14
CA GLU A 36 12.32 -17.47 -19.00
C GLU A 36 12.95 -18.81 -18.56
N GLY A 37 12.60 -19.92 -19.22
CA GLY A 37 13.15 -21.25 -18.95
C GLY A 37 12.36 -22.06 -17.92
N ARG A 38 11.11 -21.68 -17.62
CA ARG A 38 10.24 -22.47 -16.74
C ARG A 38 9.48 -23.55 -17.52
N GLU A 39 9.36 -24.72 -16.89
CA GLU A 39 8.56 -25.82 -17.41
C GLU A 39 7.07 -25.55 -17.13
N CYS A 40 6.28 -25.43 -18.19
CA CYS A 40 4.86 -25.05 -18.11
C CYS A 40 3.97 -26.13 -18.74
N ILE A 41 2.91 -26.51 -18.04
CA ILE A 41 1.85 -27.38 -18.56
C ILE A 41 0.51 -26.69 -18.36
N MET A 42 -0.37 -26.77 -19.37
CA MET A 42 -1.73 -26.27 -19.26
C MET A 42 -2.74 -27.40 -19.22
N VAL A 43 -3.64 -27.37 -18.24
CA VAL A 43 -4.82 -28.23 -18.17
C VAL A 43 -6.04 -27.40 -18.53
N THR A 44 -6.74 -27.78 -19.57
CA THR A 44 -7.84 -26.98 -20.15
C THR A 44 -9.19 -27.63 -19.88
N SER A 45 -10.28 -26.86 -19.95
CA SER A 45 -11.67 -27.35 -19.84
C SER A 45 -12.51 -26.80 -21.00
N GLY A 46 -13.85 -26.96 -20.95
CA GLY A 46 -14.84 -26.28 -21.80
C GLY A 46 -14.88 -26.66 -23.29
N ALA A 47 -14.23 -27.75 -23.70
CA ALA A 47 -14.38 -28.33 -25.03
C ALA A 47 -15.85 -28.63 -25.37
N VAL A 48 -16.61 -29.20 -24.44
CA VAL A 48 -18.05 -29.48 -24.62
C VAL A 48 -18.84 -28.19 -24.88
N ALA A 49 -18.59 -27.13 -24.11
CA ALA A 49 -19.30 -25.86 -24.24
C ALA A 49 -19.03 -25.19 -25.59
N PHE A 50 -17.75 -25.13 -25.98
CA PHE A 50 -17.35 -24.55 -27.27
C PHE A 50 -17.86 -25.37 -28.46
N GLY A 51 -17.82 -26.69 -28.37
CA GLY A 51 -18.32 -27.56 -29.44
C GLY A 51 -19.84 -27.52 -29.59
N LYS A 52 -20.60 -27.39 -28.50
CA LYS A 52 -22.06 -27.18 -28.57
C LYS A 52 -22.37 -25.94 -29.39
N GLN A 53 -21.71 -24.82 -29.13
CA GLN A 53 -21.91 -23.58 -29.89
C GLN A 53 -21.63 -23.79 -31.39
N LYS A 54 -20.49 -24.40 -31.73
CA LYS A 54 -20.08 -24.61 -33.13
C LYS A 54 -21.05 -25.55 -33.86
N LEU A 55 -21.50 -26.61 -33.19
CA LEU A 55 -22.49 -27.54 -33.74
C LEU A 55 -23.87 -26.90 -33.87
N THR A 56 -24.31 -26.09 -32.91
CA THR A 56 -25.57 -25.35 -33.01
C THR A 56 -25.52 -24.35 -34.17
N GLN A 57 -24.40 -23.64 -34.37
CA GLN A 57 -24.21 -22.74 -35.50
C GLN A 57 -24.29 -23.50 -36.85
N GLU A 58 -23.65 -24.66 -36.96
CA GLU A 58 -23.70 -25.50 -38.17
C GLU A 58 -25.12 -26.04 -38.43
N LEU A 59 -25.80 -26.47 -37.36
CA LEU A 59 -27.20 -26.89 -37.42
C LEU A 59 -28.09 -25.78 -37.97
N LEU A 60 -27.96 -24.55 -37.43
CA LEU A 60 -28.71 -23.36 -37.89
C LEU A 60 -28.40 -23.02 -39.36
N MET A 61 -27.14 -23.11 -39.79
CA MET A 61 -26.74 -22.84 -41.18
C MET A 61 -27.26 -23.90 -42.16
N SER A 62 -27.41 -25.16 -41.71
CA SER A 62 -27.90 -26.28 -42.53
C SER A 62 -29.43 -26.38 -42.64
N MET A 63 -30.19 -25.51 -41.94
CA MET A 63 -31.65 -25.63 -41.81
C MET A 63 -32.41 -25.47 -43.13
N SER A 64 -31.99 -24.56 -44.01
CA SER A 64 -32.70 -24.33 -45.28
C SER A 64 -32.62 -25.54 -46.22
N MET A 65 -31.51 -26.27 -46.25
CA MET A 65 -31.37 -27.51 -47.01
C MET A 65 -32.12 -28.68 -46.36
N ARG A 66 -32.12 -28.78 -45.01
CA ARG A 66 -32.82 -29.86 -44.30
C ARG A 66 -34.33 -29.75 -44.37
N GLU A 67 -34.91 -28.55 -44.19
CA GLU A 67 -36.35 -28.31 -44.34
C GLU A 67 -36.84 -28.63 -45.78
N THR A 68 -35.96 -28.49 -46.79
CA THR A 68 -36.25 -28.82 -48.21
C THR A 68 -36.22 -30.33 -48.48
N LEU A 69 -35.41 -31.10 -47.75
CA LEU A 69 -35.22 -32.54 -47.95
C LEU A 69 -36.16 -33.41 -47.08
N SER A 70 -36.68 -32.89 -45.96
CA SER A 70 -37.62 -33.60 -45.08
C SER A 70 -38.66 -32.64 -44.47
N PRO A 71 -39.85 -32.48 -45.10
CA PRO A 71 -40.88 -31.54 -44.65
C PRO A 71 -41.53 -31.89 -43.29
N THR A 72 -41.31 -33.10 -42.77
CA THR A 72 -41.88 -33.59 -41.50
C THR A 72 -40.94 -33.47 -40.31
N ASP A 73 -39.74 -32.91 -40.50
CA ASP A 73 -38.72 -32.83 -39.45
C ASP A 73 -38.96 -31.59 -38.54
N HIS A 74 -39.74 -31.76 -37.48
CA HIS A 74 -40.09 -30.71 -36.51
C HIS A 74 -38.97 -30.43 -35.49
N THR A 75 -37.70 -30.37 -35.91
CA THR A 75 -36.54 -30.06 -35.07
C THR A 75 -36.44 -28.57 -34.66
N ARG A 76 -37.49 -27.77 -34.88
CA ARG A 76 -37.54 -26.34 -34.54
C ARG A 76 -37.52 -26.04 -33.05
N GLN A 77 -37.99 -26.95 -32.18
CA GLN A 77 -38.13 -26.67 -30.74
C GLN A 77 -37.05 -27.31 -29.84
N ASP A 78 -36.20 -28.21 -30.38
CA ASP A 78 -35.25 -29.03 -29.60
C ASP A 78 -33.76 -28.93 -30.06
N ALA A 79 -33.40 -27.91 -30.84
CA ALA A 79 -32.04 -27.78 -31.38
C ALA A 79 -30.93 -27.66 -30.31
N GLY A 80 -31.27 -27.16 -29.11
CA GLY A 80 -30.34 -27.10 -27.97
C GLY A 80 -30.23 -28.39 -27.15
N THR A 81 -31.26 -29.24 -27.19
CA THR A 81 -31.43 -30.45 -26.36
C THR A 81 -30.96 -31.74 -27.05
N MET A 82 -30.77 -31.73 -28.38
CA MET A 82 -30.40 -32.91 -29.17
C MET A 82 -28.91 -33.16 -29.39
N LEU A 83 -28.01 -32.25 -28.98
CA LEU A 83 -26.57 -32.40 -29.25
C LEU A 83 -25.89 -33.32 -28.23
N GLU A 84 -25.39 -34.46 -28.70
CA GLU A 84 -24.63 -35.40 -27.88
C GLU A 84 -23.36 -34.71 -27.30
N PRO A 85 -23.15 -34.72 -25.97
CA PRO A 85 -22.00 -34.07 -25.34
C PRO A 85 -20.65 -34.55 -25.84
N ARG A 86 -20.55 -35.80 -26.28
CA ARG A 86 -19.30 -36.39 -26.81
C ARG A 86 -18.93 -35.84 -28.18
N ALA A 87 -19.91 -35.73 -29.07
CA ALA A 87 -19.72 -35.09 -30.37
C ALA A 87 -19.33 -33.62 -30.19
N ALA A 88 -19.97 -32.92 -29.25
CA ALA A 88 -19.59 -31.56 -28.87
C ALA A 88 -18.15 -31.50 -28.33
N ALA A 89 -17.76 -32.40 -27.43
CA ALA A 89 -16.38 -32.45 -26.94
C ALA A 89 -15.35 -32.62 -28.07
N ALA A 90 -15.59 -33.55 -29.00
CA ALA A 90 -14.67 -33.81 -30.11
C ALA A 90 -14.48 -32.57 -31.01
N VAL A 91 -15.58 -31.91 -31.39
CA VAL A 91 -15.56 -30.71 -32.21
C VAL A 91 -14.91 -29.54 -31.48
N GLY A 92 -15.27 -29.34 -30.21
CA GLY A 92 -14.75 -28.23 -29.41
C GLY A 92 -13.27 -28.41 -29.08
N GLN A 93 -12.81 -29.63 -28.82
CA GLN A 93 -11.41 -29.91 -28.48
C GLN A 93 -10.48 -29.61 -29.67
N SER A 94 -10.89 -29.97 -30.89
CA SER A 94 -10.14 -29.61 -32.10
C SER A 94 -10.00 -28.10 -32.24
N GLY A 95 -11.12 -27.36 -32.10
CA GLY A 95 -11.09 -25.91 -32.26
C GLY A 95 -10.36 -25.16 -31.15
N LEU A 96 -10.47 -25.61 -29.89
CA LEU A 96 -9.68 -25.06 -28.77
C LEU A 96 -8.19 -25.25 -28.99
N MET A 97 -7.76 -26.43 -29.43
CA MET A 97 -6.35 -26.70 -29.69
C MET A 97 -5.78 -25.82 -30.81
N SER A 98 -6.54 -25.62 -31.90
CA SER A 98 -6.13 -24.70 -32.96
C SER A 98 -5.94 -23.26 -32.46
N LEU A 99 -6.76 -22.83 -31.50
CA LEU A 99 -6.61 -21.50 -30.89
C LEU A 99 -5.39 -21.40 -29.99
N TYR A 100 -5.14 -22.40 -29.13
CA TYR A 100 -3.93 -22.42 -28.31
C TYR A 100 -2.68 -22.42 -29.18
N ASP A 101 -2.63 -23.26 -30.21
CA ASP A 101 -1.47 -23.33 -31.12
C ASP A 101 -1.24 -22.00 -31.83
N ALA A 102 -2.31 -21.36 -32.34
CA ALA A 102 -2.21 -20.05 -32.98
C ALA A 102 -1.73 -18.93 -32.04
N MET A 103 -2.13 -18.96 -30.76
CA MET A 103 -1.72 -17.97 -29.76
C MET A 103 -0.27 -18.18 -29.30
N PHE A 104 0.13 -19.42 -29.00
CA PHE A 104 1.51 -19.73 -28.60
C PHE A 104 2.51 -19.54 -29.74
N ALA A 105 2.10 -19.75 -30.99
CA ALA A 105 2.93 -19.50 -32.16
C ALA A 105 3.36 -18.02 -32.28
N GLN A 106 2.57 -17.06 -31.79
CA GLN A 106 2.97 -15.64 -31.77
C GLN A 106 4.21 -15.38 -30.89
N TYR A 107 4.46 -16.25 -29.92
CA TYR A 107 5.61 -16.19 -29.02
C TYR A 107 6.73 -17.16 -29.42
N GLY A 108 6.61 -17.83 -30.59
CA GLY A 108 7.59 -18.82 -31.05
C GLY A 108 7.58 -20.13 -30.26
N ILE A 109 6.51 -20.41 -29.51
CA ILE A 109 6.40 -21.59 -28.65
C ILE A 109 5.60 -22.67 -29.37
N LYS A 110 6.10 -23.91 -29.33
CA LYS A 110 5.39 -25.08 -29.86
C LYS A 110 4.49 -25.66 -28.78
N THR A 111 3.30 -26.11 -29.17
CA THR A 111 2.36 -26.79 -28.29
C THR A 111 2.15 -28.24 -28.72
N ALA A 112 1.76 -29.09 -27.78
CA ALA A 112 1.38 -30.48 -28.06
C ALA A 112 0.09 -30.82 -27.31
N GLN A 113 -0.83 -31.49 -28.00
CA GLN A 113 -2.07 -31.98 -27.38
C GLN A 113 -1.85 -33.35 -26.75
N VAL A 114 -2.29 -33.51 -25.50
CA VAL A 114 -2.37 -34.80 -24.83
C VAL A 114 -3.77 -34.98 -24.25
N LEU A 115 -4.49 -35.98 -24.75
CA LEU A 115 -5.82 -36.33 -24.27
C LEU A 115 -5.72 -37.51 -23.34
N VAL A 116 -6.34 -37.40 -22.17
CA VAL A 116 -6.25 -38.42 -21.11
C VAL A 116 -7.62 -38.90 -20.68
N THR A 117 -7.68 -40.11 -20.18
CA THR A 117 -8.85 -40.77 -19.61
C THR A 117 -8.53 -41.28 -18.21
N GLU A 118 -9.56 -41.65 -17.45
CA GLU A 118 -9.35 -42.13 -16.08
C GLU A 118 -8.39 -43.34 -15.99
N PRO A 119 -8.48 -44.38 -16.85
CA PRO A 119 -7.56 -45.52 -16.85
C PRO A 119 -6.07 -45.17 -17.04
N ASP A 120 -5.76 -44.04 -17.68
CA ASP A 120 -4.37 -43.62 -17.96
C ASP A 120 -3.58 -43.31 -16.68
N PHE A 121 -4.26 -43.04 -15.57
CA PHE A 121 -3.62 -42.77 -14.28
C PHE A 121 -3.62 -43.99 -13.33
N TYR A 122 -4.51 -44.97 -13.55
CA TYR A 122 -4.64 -46.14 -12.67
C TYR A 122 -3.85 -47.36 -13.14
N ASN A 123 -3.70 -47.54 -14.46
CA ASN A 123 -2.88 -48.62 -15.00
C ASN A 123 -1.40 -48.17 -15.03
N GLU A 124 -0.51 -48.95 -14.41
CA GLU A 124 0.91 -48.60 -14.29
C GLU A 124 1.61 -48.43 -15.65
N GLU A 125 1.22 -49.19 -16.66
CA GLU A 125 1.86 -49.15 -17.98
C GLU A 125 1.47 -47.89 -18.76
N THR A 126 0.17 -47.61 -18.87
CA THR A 126 -0.34 -46.39 -19.53
C THR A 126 0.12 -45.13 -18.80
N ARG A 127 0.16 -45.19 -17.46
CA ARG A 127 0.68 -44.11 -16.62
C ARG A 127 2.15 -43.81 -16.94
N LYS A 128 3.01 -44.83 -17.02
CA LYS A 128 4.42 -44.66 -17.39
C LYS A 128 4.57 -44.07 -18.80
N ASN A 129 3.76 -44.52 -19.75
CA ASN A 129 3.79 -44.00 -21.12
C ASN A 129 3.38 -42.53 -21.18
N LEU A 130 2.33 -42.14 -20.45
CA LEU A 130 1.89 -40.75 -20.34
C LEU A 130 3.01 -39.86 -19.81
N PHE A 131 3.66 -40.26 -18.71
CA PHE A 131 4.72 -39.46 -18.11
C PHE A 131 6.00 -39.42 -18.95
N SER A 132 6.38 -40.53 -19.58
CA SER A 132 7.49 -40.52 -20.52
C SER A 132 7.23 -39.55 -21.67
N THR A 133 5.99 -39.50 -22.16
CA THR A 133 5.59 -38.56 -23.22
C THR A 133 5.67 -37.11 -22.74
N LEU A 134 5.12 -36.80 -21.56
CA LEU A 134 5.15 -35.44 -21.02
C LEU A 134 6.58 -34.97 -20.73
N SER A 135 7.42 -35.84 -20.15
CA SER A 135 8.83 -35.54 -19.89
C SER A 135 9.59 -35.25 -21.17
N GLU A 136 9.36 -36.01 -22.25
CA GLU A 136 9.99 -35.78 -23.54
C GLU A 136 9.54 -34.44 -24.13
N LEU A 137 8.24 -34.13 -24.10
CA LEU A 137 7.71 -32.85 -24.60
C LEU A 137 8.33 -31.65 -23.87
N ILE A 138 8.43 -31.72 -22.54
CA ILE A 138 9.07 -30.67 -21.74
C ILE A 138 10.55 -30.54 -22.10
N SER A 139 11.27 -31.65 -22.27
CA SER A 139 12.69 -31.64 -22.68
C SER A 139 12.92 -31.02 -24.06
N LEU A 140 11.94 -31.13 -24.95
CA LEU A 140 11.93 -30.51 -26.28
C LEU A 140 11.46 -29.04 -26.27
N ASN A 141 11.24 -28.46 -25.08
CA ASN A 141 10.74 -27.11 -24.88
C ASN A 141 9.38 -26.88 -25.57
N ILE A 142 8.49 -27.88 -25.45
CA ILE A 142 7.11 -27.85 -25.96
C ILE A 142 6.16 -27.73 -24.78
N VAL A 143 5.18 -26.83 -24.86
CA VAL A 143 4.14 -26.67 -23.82
C VAL A 143 3.02 -27.69 -24.04
N PRO A 144 2.83 -28.67 -23.13
CA PRO A 144 1.74 -29.64 -23.26
C PRO A 144 0.40 -29.01 -22.86
N ILE A 145 -0.60 -29.17 -23.73
CA ILE A 145 -2.00 -28.80 -23.49
C ILE A 145 -2.80 -30.08 -23.25
N ILE A 146 -3.25 -30.25 -22.01
CA ILE A 146 -3.87 -31.48 -21.53
C ILE A 146 -5.37 -31.24 -21.31
N ASN A 147 -6.19 -32.21 -21.73
CA ASN A 147 -7.62 -32.24 -21.42
C ASN A 147 -8.12 -33.69 -21.28
N THR A 148 -9.26 -33.89 -20.62
CA THR A 148 -9.98 -35.16 -20.63
C THR A 148 -10.48 -35.49 -22.03
N ASN A 149 -10.39 -36.76 -22.43
CA ASN A 149 -10.94 -37.23 -23.68
C ASN A 149 -12.44 -37.54 -23.56
N ASP A 150 -13.25 -36.48 -23.38
CA ASP A 150 -14.70 -36.62 -23.18
C ASP A 150 -15.40 -37.28 -24.38
N ALA A 151 -14.76 -37.33 -25.56
CA ALA A 151 -15.30 -37.98 -26.75
C ALA A 151 -15.43 -39.51 -26.60
N VAL A 152 -14.58 -40.12 -25.76
CA VAL A 152 -14.54 -41.59 -25.58
C VAL A 152 -14.86 -42.04 -24.15
N MET A 153 -15.04 -41.10 -23.21
CA MET A 153 -15.39 -41.43 -21.82
C MET A 153 -16.86 -41.91 -21.69
N PRO A 154 -17.17 -42.84 -20.76
CA PRO A 154 -18.54 -43.31 -20.48
C PRO A 154 -19.49 -42.15 -20.10
N PRO A 155 -20.81 -42.23 -20.37
CA PRO A 155 -21.74 -41.19 -19.97
C PRO A 155 -21.83 -41.14 -18.43
N MET A 156 -21.89 -39.94 -17.84
CA MET A 156 -21.95 -39.71 -16.38
C MET A 156 -23.18 -40.33 -15.66
N PHE A 157 -24.04 -41.09 -16.35
CA PHE A 157 -25.28 -41.68 -15.80
C PHE A 157 -25.21 -43.18 -15.46
N ILE A 158 -24.05 -43.83 -15.57
CA ILE A 158 -23.92 -45.22 -15.12
C ILE A 158 -23.50 -45.23 -13.64
N VAL A 159 -24.44 -45.68 -12.80
CA VAL A 159 -24.29 -45.89 -11.36
C VAL A 159 -23.00 -46.65 -11.04
N ASP A 160 -22.29 -46.14 -10.03
CA ASP A 160 -21.11 -46.71 -9.40
C ASP A 160 -21.20 -48.25 -9.23
N GLN A 161 -20.33 -48.99 -9.91
CA GLN A 161 -19.89 -50.28 -9.40
C GLN A 161 -18.61 -50.06 -8.58
N GLU A 162 -18.74 -50.24 -7.26
CA GLU A 162 -17.62 -50.36 -6.35
C GLU A 162 -16.77 -51.58 -6.72
N VAL A 163 -15.67 -51.37 -7.44
CA VAL A 163 -14.60 -52.37 -7.50
C VAL A 163 -13.71 -52.17 -6.29
N SER A 164 -13.95 -52.98 -5.25
CA SER A 164 -13.06 -53.14 -4.11
C SER A 164 -11.76 -53.80 -4.57
N ALA A 165 -10.70 -53.01 -4.75
CA ALA A 165 -9.34 -53.51 -4.88
C ALA A 165 -8.54 -53.17 -3.61
N THR A 166 -8.10 -54.23 -2.97
CA THR A 166 -7.30 -54.32 -1.75
C THR A 166 -6.10 -53.35 -1.69
N GLY A 167 -6.02 -52.56 -0.60
CA GLY A 167 -4.77 -52.33 0.12
C GLY A 167 -3.77 -51.25 -0.35
N LYS A 168 -4.06 -50.41 -1.35
CA LYS A 168 -3.17 -49.27 -1.71
C LYS A 168 -3.88 -47.92 -1.53
N LYS A 169 -3.13 -46.89 -1.08
CA LYS A 169 -3.57 -45.52 -0.74
C LYS A 169 -4.73 -45.04 -1.64
N LYS A 170 -5.87 -44.64 -1.05
CA LYS A 170 -7.05 -44.10 -1.76
C LYS A 170 -6.63 -42.98 -2.73
N GLY A 171 -6.73 -43.24 -4.04
CA GLY A 171 -6.57 -42.22 -5.09
C GLY A 171 -7.80 -41.31 -5.18
N ILE A 172 -7.61 -40.08 -5.67
CA ILE A 172 -8.73 -39.20 -6.02
C ILE A 172 -9.33 -39.70 -7.35
N LYS A 173 -10.63 -40.01 -7.39
CA LYS A 173 -11.32 -40.39 -8.64
C LYS A 173 -11.36 -39.18 -9.58
N ILE A 174 -11.04 -39.37 -10.87
CA ILE A 174 -11.07 -38.28 -11.84
C ILE A 174 -12.53 -37.98 -12.18
N ARG A 175 -13.10 -36.97 -11.53
CA ARG A 175 -14.48 -36.52 -11.77
C ARG A 175 -14.56 -35.27 -12.63
N ASP A 176 -13.52 -34.45 -12.62
CA ASP A 176 -13.41 -33.17 -13.32
C ASP A 176 -11.94 -32.80 -13.59
N ASN A 177 -11.73 -31.74 -14.35
CA ASN A 177 -10.38 -31.29 -14.72
C ASN A 177 -9.61 -30.67 -13.55
N ASP A 178 -10.29 -30.32 -12.45
CA ASP A 178 -9.66 -29.93 -11.19
C ASP A 178 -8.92 -31.13 -10.58
N SER A 179 -9.62 -32.26 -10.43
CA SER A 179 -9.03 -33.53 -9.96
C SER A 179 -7.91 -34.04 -10.90
N LEU A 180 -8.10 -33.90 -12.21
CA LEU A 180 -7.08 -34.23 -13.21
C LEU A 180 -5.81 -33.39 -13.01
N SER A 181 -5.95 -32.07 -12.86
CA SER A 181 -4.81 -31.17 -12.72
C SER A 181 -4.02 -31.43 -11.44
N ALA A 182 -4.70 -31.79 -10.35
CA ALA A 182 -4.07 -32.19 -9.09
C ALA A 182 -3.29 -33.50 -9.23
N LEU A 183 -3.90 -34.54 -9.81
CA LEU A 183 -3.26 -35.82 -10.10
C LEU A 183 -2.00 -35.67 -10.96
N LEU A 184 -2.15 -34.93 -12.05
CA LEU A 184 -1.05 -34.65 -12.97
C LEU A 184 0.08 -33.92 -12.25
N ALA A 185 -0.22 -32.83 -11.54
CA ALA A 185 0.77 -32.02 -10.85
C ALA A 185 1.55 -32.82 -9.80
N ALA A 186 0.87 -33.71 -9.07
CA ALA A 186 1.52 -34.55 -8.06
C ALA A 186 2.43 -35.62 -8.67
N GLU A 187 2.02 -36.24 -9.77
CA GLU A 187 2.81 -37.30 -10.40
C GLU A 187 4.03 -36.78 -11.17
N ILE A 188 3.95 -35.57 -11.76
CA ILE A 188 5.12 -34.92 -12.38
C ILE A 188 5.98 -34.13 -11.38
N HIS A 189 5.63 -34.17 -10.09
CA HIS A 189 6.29 -33.40 -9.03
C HIS A 189 6.40 -31.89 -9.35
N ALA A 190 5.31 -31.29 -9.81
CA ALA A 190 5.29 -29.85 -10.11
C ALA A 190 5.48 -29.01 -8.84
N ASP A 191 6.28 -27.94 -8.92
CA ASP A 191 6.45 -27.01 -7.80
C ASP A 191 5.17 -26.26 -7.43
N LEU A 192 4.35 -25.95 -8.44
CA LEU A 192 3.17 -25.08 -8.33
C LEU A 192 2.05 -25.54 -9.27
N LEU A 193 0.85 -25.65 -8.71
CA LEU A 193 -0.43 -25.81 -9.40
C LEU A 193 -1.29 -24.55 -9.22
N ILE A 194 -1.70 -23.92 -10.31
CA ILE A 194 -2.61 -22.77 -10.30
C ILE A 194 -3.97 -23.21 -10.83
N LEU A 195 -4.99 -23.17 -9.97
CA LEU A 195 -6.38 -23.44 -10.32
C LEU A 195 -7.11 -22.13 -10.61
N MET A 196 -7.23 -21.76 -11.89
CA MET A 196 -7.96 -20.56 -12.29
C MET A 196 -9.46 -20.83 -12.35
N SER A 197 -10.23 -20.10 -11.53
CA SER A 197 -11.69 -20.17 -11.43
C SER A 197 -12.35 -18.83 -11.75
N ASP A 198 -13.67 -18.78 -11.69
CA ASP A 198 -14.54 -17.60 -11.68
C ASP A 198 -14.65 -16.90 -10.32
N VAL A 199 -13.98 -17.41 -9.28
CA VAL A 199 -13.98 -16.84 -7.93
C VAL A 199 -12.60 -16.31 -7.56
N ASP A 200 -12.55 -15.30 -6.69
CA ASP A 200 -11.29 -14.72 -6.20
C ASP A 200 -10.45 -15.69 -5.37
N GLY A 201 -11.10 -16.58 -4.62
CA GLY A 201 -10.47 -17.60 -3.80
C GLY A 201 -11.45 -18.14 -2.76
N ILE A 202 -10.93 -18.57 -1.61
CA ILE A 202 -11.71 -19.08 -0.49
C ILE A 202 -12.11 -17.93 0.42
N TYR A 203 -13.38 -17.84 0.80
CA TYR A 203 -13.87 -16.88 1.78
C TYR A 203 -14.15 -17.55 3.12
N ASN A 204 -13.98 -16.82 4.23
CA ASN A 204 -14.29 -17.31 5.59
C ASN A 204 -15.79 -17.55 5.83
N LYS A 205 -16.65 -16.91 5.03
CA LYS A 205 -18.11 -16.98 5.02
C LYS A 205 -18.59 -16.78 3.57
N PRO A 206 -19.86 -17.10 3.25
CA PRO A 206 -20.38 -16.83 1.90
C PRO A 206 -20.16 -15.36 1.49
N PRO A 207 -19.68 -15.06 0.25
CA PRO A 207 -19.28 -13.71 -0.15
C PRO A 207 -20.36 -12.63 -0.07
N TRP A 208 -21.63 -13.03 -0.04
CA TRP A 208 -22.79 -12.13 0.06
C TRP A 208 -23.21 -11.83 1.51
N GLU A 209 -22.57 -12.44 2.51
CA GLU A 209 -22.82 -12.16 3.93
C GLU A 209 -21.92 -11.03 4.44
N ASP A 210 -22.44 -10.21 5.36
CA ASP A 210 -21.69 -9.13 5.98
C ASP A 210 -20.52 -9.68 6.82
N GLY A 211 -19.33 -9.11 6.63
CA GLY A 211 -18.08 -9.58 7.23
C GLY A 211 -17.42 -10.79 6.53
N ALA A 212 -17.84 -11.15 5.30
CA ALA A 212 -17.09 -12.10 4.47
C ALA A 212 -15.72 -11.54 4.06
N ARG A 213 -14.67 -12.34 4.21
CA ARG A 213 -13.26 -11.99 3.95
C ARG A 213 -12.60 -13.07 3.11
N LEU A 214 -11.86 -12.65 2.08
CA LEU A 214 -11.03 -13.53 1.27
C LEU A 214 -9.85 -14.04 2.11
N MET A 215 -9.66 -15.35 2.13
CA MET A 215 -8.55 -16.01 2.80
C MET A 215 -7.41 -16.15 1.81
N HIS A 216 -6.32 -15.41 2.01
CA HIS A 216 -5.14 -15.51 1.15
C HIS A 216 -4.27 -16.73 1.42
N THR A 217 -4.47 -17.38 2.55
CA THR A 217 -3.76 -18.61 2.94
C THR A 217 -4.75 -19.60 3.49
N TYR A 218 -4.63 -20.85 3.08
CA TYR A 218 -5.42 -21.97 3.57
C TYR A 218 -4.49 -23.05 4.15
N THR A 219 -4.82 -23.50 5.37
CA THR A 219 -4.16 -24.62 6.04
C THR A 219 -5.17 -25.73 6.30
N GLN A 220 -4.71 -26.98 6.50
CA GLN A 220 -5.61 -28.09 6.81
C GLN A 220 -6.49 -27.86 8.06
N ALA A 221 -6.06 -27.00 8.99
CA ALA A 221 -6.84 -26.62 10.17
C ALA A 221 -8.07 -25.76 9.85
N ASP A 222 -8.12 -25.13 8.68
CA ASP A 222 -9.23 -24.26 8.25
C ASP A 222 -10.40 -25.03 7.61
N LYS A 223 -10.27 -26.36 7.45
CA LYS A 223 -11.25 -27.21 6.78
C LYS A 223 -12.64 -27.19 7.43
N ASP A 224 -12.70 -27.13 8.75
CA ASP A 224 -13.98 -27.14 9.50
C ASP A 224 -14.62 -25.74 9.62
N LEU A 225 -13.90 -24.68 9.22
CA LEU A 225 -14.34 -23.29 9.35
C LEU A 225 -15.08 -22.76 8.11
N ILE A 226 -14.99 -23.44 6.96
CA ILE A 226 -15.50 -22.94 5.68
C ILE A 226 -16.85 -23.60 5.32
N LYS A 227 -17.83 -22.79 4.93
CA LYS A 227 -19.10 -23.27 4.35
C LYS A 227 -19.11 -23.03 2.83
N PHE A 228 -19.22 -24.09 2.04
CA PHE A 228 -19.26 -24.02 0.58
C PHE A 228 -20.67 -23.72 0.04
N GLY A 229 -20.76 -22.83 -0.96
CA GLY A 229 -22.00 -22.49 -1.67
C GLY A 229 -22.38 -23.49 -2.78
N GLN A 230 -23.50 -23.23 -3.47
CA GLN A 230 -24.01 -24.09 -4.57
C GLN A 230 -23.10 -24.09 -5.82
N LYS A 231 -23.18 -25.17 -6.62
CA LYS A 231 -22.42 -25.39 -7.86
C LYS A 231 -22.75 -24.35 -8.95
N SER A 232 -21.78 -23.99 -9.80
CA SER A 232 -22.02 -23.13 -10.96
C SER A 232 -22.84 -23.83 -12.05
N LYS A 233 -23.58 -23.07 -12.87
CA LYS A 233 -24.54 -23.61 -13.86
C LYS A 233 -23.89 -24.36 -15.05
N VAL A 234 -22.65 -24.03 -15.40
CA VAL A 234 -21.93 -24.59 -16.56
C VAL A 234 -20.73 -25.48 -16.20
N GLY A 235 -20.32 -25.52 -14.93
CA GLY A 235 -19.21 -26.32 -14.44
C GLY A 235 -19.66 -27.64 -13.80
N THR A 236 -18.92 -28.73 -14.03
CA THR A 236 -19.17 -30.03 -13.37
C THR A 236 -18.68 -30.06 -11.92
N GLY A 237 -17.71 -29.21 -11.56
CA GLY A 237 -17.06 -29.13 -10.23
C GLY A 237 -17.32 -27.81 -9.49
N GLY A 238 -17.82 -27.90 -8.24
CA GLY A 238 -18.00 -26.76 -7.32
C GLY A 238 -16.72 -26.37 -6.56
N MET A 239 -16.82 -25.40 -5.64
CA MET A 239 -15.67 -24.99 -4.80
C MET A 239 -15.13 -26.12 -3.92
N ASP A 240 -16.01 -27.01 -3.46
CA ASP A 240 -15.64 -28.23 -2.72
C ASP A 240 -14.67 -29.12 -3.52
N SER A 241 -14.88 -29.25 -4.84
CA SER A 241 -14.00 -30.03 -5.72
C SER A 241 -12.61 -29.38 -5.83
N LYS A 242 -12.55 -28.06 -5.97
CA LYS A 242 -11.29 -27.31 -6.08
C LYS A 242 -10.48 -27.40 -4.78
N VAL A 243 -11.12 -27.24 -3.63
CA VAL A 243 -10.45 -27.35 -2.33
C VAL A 243 -9.99 -28.79 -2.08
N THR A 244 -10.78 -29.79 -2.47
CA THR A 244 -10.39 -31.21 -2.35
C THR A 244 -9.19 -31.53 -3.24
N ALA A 245 -9.19 -31.08 -4.50
CA ALA A 245 -8.09 -31.26 -5.43
C ALA A 245 -6.82 -30.54 -4.95
N ALA A 246 -6.95 -29.29 -4.48
CA ALA A 246 -5.85 -28.51 -3.95
C ALA A 246 -5.22 -29.13 -2.70
N THR A 247 -6.05 -29.59 -1.76
CA THR A 247 -5.57 -30.28 -0.53
C THR A 247 -4.85 -31.58 -0.89
N TRP A 248 -5.41 -32.37 -1.84
CA TRP A 248 -4.81 -33.64 -2.25
C TRP A 248 -3.44 -33.48 -2.92
N ALA A 249 -3.26 -32.40 -3.70
CA ALA A 249 -1.98 -32.05 -4.33
C ALA A 249 -0.97 -31.52 -3.29
N LEU A 250 -1.43 -30.70 -2.33
CA LEU A 250 -0.62 -30.21 -1.21
C LEU A 250 -0.05 -31.37 -0.38
N ASP A 251 -0.88 -32.37 -0.04
CA ASP A 251 -0.48 -33.58 0.69
C ASP A 251 0.64 -34.39 0.00
N ARG A 252 0.93 -34.08 -1.28
CA ARG A 252 1.96 -34.73 -2.11
C ARG A 252 3.11 -33.79 -2.46
N GLY A 253 3.20 -32.64 -1.79
CA GLY A 253 4.32 -31.70 -1.92
C GLY A 253 4.17 -30.69 -3.05
N VAL A 254 2.99 -30.54 -3.67
CA VAL A 254 2.74 -29.54 -4.71
C VAL A 254 2.13 -28.30 -4.06
N SER A 255 2.74 -27.13 -4.27
CA SER A 255 2.14 -25.87 -3.82
C SER A 255 0.92 -25.55 -4.68
N VAL A 256 -0.19 -25.11 -4.09
CA VAL A 256 -1.43 -24.83 -4.84
C VAL A 256 -1.94 -23.42 -4.61
N VAL A 257 -2.39 -22.76 -5.67
CA VAL A 257 -3.12 -21.49 -5.61
C VAL A 257 -4.46 -21.62 -6.30
N ILE A 258 -5.54 -21.19 -5.64
CA ILE A 258 -6.85 -20.95 -6.29
C ILE A 258 -7.01 -19.45 -6.49
N CYS A 259 -7.21 -19.00 -7.73
CA CYS A 259 -7.37 -17.58 -8.03
C CYS A 259 -8.43 -17.33 -9.11
N ASN A 260 -8.84 -16.06 -9.25
CA ASN A 260 -9.73 -15.65 -10.33
C ASN A 260 -8.98 -15.59 -11.67
N GLY A 261 -9.48 -16.30 -12.68
CA GLY A 261 -8.95 -16.26 -14.04
C GLY A 261 -9.33 -15.00 -14.82
N THR A 262 -10.18 -14.13 -14.27
CA THR A 262 -10.49 -12.81 -14.87
C THR A 262 -9.55 -11.70 -14.43
N GLN A 263 -8.77 -11.90 -13.36
CA GLN A 263 -7.82 -10.91 -12.88
C GLN A 263 -6.65 -10.73 -13.86
N GLU A 264 -6.29 -9.48 -14.11
CA GLU A 264 -5.16 -9.14 -14.96
C GLU A 264 -3.85 -9.63 -14.31
N LYS A 265 -2.95 -10.23 -15.10
CA LYS A 265 -1.61 -10.63 -14.66
C LYS A 265 -1.57 -11.57 -13.44
N ALA A 266 -2.62 -12.37 -13.22
CA ALA A 266 -2.76 -13.25 -12.07
C ALA A 266 -1.55 -14.20 -11.88
N ILE A 267 -1.07 -14.88 -12.93
CA ILE A 267 0.06 -15.81 -12.86
C ILE A 267 1.34 -15.05 -12.46
N LYS A 268 1.56 -13.89 -13.06
CA LYS A 268 2.71 -13.03 -12.76
C LYS A 268 2.72 -12.55 -11.31
N HIS A 269 1.56 -12.16 -10.81
CA HIS A 269 1.39 -11.74 -9.42
C HIS A 269 1.62 -12.90 -8.44
N ILE A 270 1.11 -14.10 -8.73
CA ILE A 270 1.37 -15.30 -7.93
C ILE A 270 2.87 -15.61 -7.86
N LEU A 271 3.55 -15.65 -9.01
CA LEU A 271 4.97 -16.01 -9.09
C LEU A 271 5.91 -14.95 -8.50
N THR A 272 5.48 -13.70 -8.38
CA THR A 272 6.21 -12.62 -7.69
C THR A 272 5.92 -12.55 -6.20
N GLY A 273 5.06 -13.44 -5.67
CA GLY A 273 4.73 -13.54 -4.25
C GLY A 273 3.62 -12.61 -3.78
N ARG A 274 2.81 -12.05 -4.69
CA ARG A 274 1.62 -11.26 -4.32
C ARG A 274 0.48 -12.17 -3.86
N LYS A 275 -0.36 -11.64 -2.97
CA LYS A 275 -1.53 -12.34 -2.39
C LYS A 275 -2.71 -12.40 -3.38
N VAL A 276 -2.52 -13.07 -4.50
CA VAL A 276 -3.60 -13.29 -5.48
C VAL A 276 -4.29 -14.62 -5.21
N GLY A 277 -5.56 -14.53 -4.84
CA GLY A 277 -6.38 -15.66 -4.42
C GLY A 277 -5.89 -16.31 -3.14
N THR A 278 -6.05 -17.63 -3.05
CA THR A 278 -5.77 -18.43 -1.84
C THR A 278 -4.62 -19.40 -2.09
N PHE A 279 -3.53 -19.22 -1.34
CA PHE A 279 -2.37 -20.11 -1.33
C PHE A 279 -2.53 -21.22 -0.29
N PHE A 280 -2.34 -22.47 -0.72
CA PHE A 280 -2.43 -23.66 0.12
C PHE A 280 -1.04 -24.00 0.66
N THR A 281 -0.92 -24.14 1.99
CA THR A 281 0.36 -24.44 2.63
C THR A 281 0.20 -25.27 3.89
N ASP A 282 1.16 -26.19 4.11
CA ASP A 282 1.29 -26.96 5.35
C ASP A 282 2.04 -26.17 6.44
N PHE A 283 2.74 -25.10 6.05
CA PHE A 283 3.37 -24.20 6.99
C PHE A 283 2.32 -23.25 7.54
N SER A 284 1.94 -23.48 8.81
CA SER A 284 1.50 -22.40 9.68
C SER A 284 2.68 -21.44 9.84
N ALA A 285 2.91 -20.54 8.87
CA ALA A 285 3.70 -19.35 9.13
C ALA A 285 3.11 -18.71 10.39
N GLU A 286 3.97 -18.34 11.36
CA GLU A 286 3.55 -17.54 12.51
C GLU A 286 2.56 -16.49 12.00
N LYS A 287 1.31 -16.58 12.46
CA LYS A 287 0.18 -15.83 11.91
C LYS A 287 0.52 -14.34 11.90
N ALA A 288 1.10 -13.85 10.81
CA ALA A 288 1.22 -12.43 10.57
C ALA A 288 -0.23 -11.95 10.50
N THR A 289 -0.61 -11.16 11.50
CA THR A 289 -1.97 -10.61 11.57
C THR A 289 -2.21 -9.88 10.25
N PRO A 290 -3.28 -10.22 9.50
CA PRO A 290 -3.61 -9.49 8.28
C PRO A 290 -3.68 -8.00 8.55
N VAL A 291 -3.26 -7.18 7.59
CA VAL A 291 -3.15 -5.72 7.77
C VAL A 291 -4.50 -5.10 8.14
N GLU A 292 -5.59 -5.63 7.57
CA GLU A 292 -6.96 -5.26 7.89
C GLU A 292 -7.28 -5.52 9.36
N ALA A 293 -6.89 -6.68 9.88
CA ALA A 293 -7.06 -7.00 11.29
C ALA A 293 -6.18 -6.11 12.19
N MET A 294 -4.97 -5.74 11.75
CA MET A 294 -4.13 -4.78 12.47
C MET A 294 -4.77 -3.38 12.50
N ALA A 295 -5.39 -2.95 11.40
CA ALA A 295 -6.07 -1.67 11.32
C ALA A 295 -7.37 -1.65 12.17
N GLU A 296 -8.12 -2.75 12.18
CA GLU A 296 -9.26 -2.94 13.08
C GLU A 296 -8.82 -2.90 14.55
N ASP A 297 -7.75 -3.63 14.89
CA ASP A 297 -7.17 -3.64 16.23
C ASP A 297 -6.68 -2.25 16.65
N ALA A 298 -6.04 -1.49 15.75
CA ALA A 298 -5.62 -0.11 16.00
C ALA A 298 -6.82 0.81 16.27
N ARG A 299 -7.92 0.64 15.53
CA ARG A 299 -9.17 1.40 15.74
C ARG A 299 -9.87 1.02 17.05
N LEU A 300 -9.83 -0.24 17.46
CA LEU A 300 -10.36 -0.66 18.75
C LEU A 300 -9.47 -0.15 19.90
N GLY A 301 -8.15 -0.24 19.75
CA GLY A 301 -7.19 0.28 20.72
C GLY A 301 -7.23 1.79 20.87
N SER A 302 -7.48 2.54 19.79
CA SER A 302 -7.63 4.00 19.85
C SER A 302 -8.83 4.42 20.69
N ARG A 303 -9.94 3.68 20.63
CA ARG A 303 -11.11 3.92 21.50
C ARG A 303 -10.80 3.69 22.98
N VAL A 304 -9.96 2.71 23.29
CA VAL A 304 -9.46 2.52 24.67
C VAL A 304 -8.64 3.74 25.08
N MET A 305 -7.66 4.16 24.26
CA MET A 305 -6.81 5.33 24.52
C MET A 305 -7.59 6.63 24.66
N GLN A 306 -8.65 6.82 23.88
CA GLN A 306 -9.54 7.98 23.94
C GLN A 306 -10.32 8.04 25.26
N ASN A 307 -10.67 6.90 25.83
CA ASN A 307 -11.40 6.81 27.10
C ASN A 307 -10.50 6.92 28.35
N LEU A 308 -9.17 6.83 28.18
CA LEU A 308 -8.23 7.01 29.28
C LEU A 308 -8.26 8.45 29.82
N SER A 309 -7.88 8.62 31.08
CA SER A 309 -7.61 9.94 31.61
C SER A 309 -6.36 10.53 30.95
N ALA A 310 -6.22 11.86 30.98
CA ALA A 310 -5.02 12.50 30.45
C ALA A 310 -3.75 12.08 31.22
N ALA A 311 -3.87 11.81 32.53
CA ALA A 311 -2.79 11.29 33.36
C ALA A 311 -2.35 9.88 32.95
N ASP A 312 -3.28 8.99 32.59
CA ASP A 312 -2.95 7.64 32.14
C ASP A 312 -2.23 7.66 30.77
N ARG A 313 -2.68 8.52 29.85
CA ARG A 313 -1.96 8.73 28.57
C ARG A 313 -0.55 9.27 28.79
N ALA A 314 -0.39 10.27 29.66
CA ALA A 314 0.91 10.83 30.01
C ALA A 314 1.81 9.78 30.68
N LEU A 315 1.27 8.96 31.59
CA LEU A 315 1.99 7.87 32.23
C LEU A 315 2.50 6.83 31.21
N CYS A 316 1.68 6.48 30.22
CA CYS A 316 2.08 5.58 29.14
C CYS A 316 3.26 6.15 28.34
N VAL A 317 3.24 7.43 27.99
CA VAL A 317 4.34 8.10 27.27
C VAL A 317 5.60 8.21 28.13
N ASN A 318 5.46 8.56 29.41
CA ASN A 318 6.58 8.60 30.36
C ASN A 318 7.23 7.22 30.55
N THR A 319 6.41 6.17 30.61
CA THR A 319 6.90 4.78 30.68
C THR A 319 7.73 4.43 29.45
N LEU A 320 7.27 4.81 28.25
CA LEU A 320 8.05 4.62 27.02
C LEU A 320 9.38 5.39 27.07
N ALA A 321 9.39 6.62 27.55
CA ALA A 321 10.60 7.42 27.71
C ALA A 321 11.63 6.74 28.64
N ASP A 322 11.18 6.19 29.77
CA ASP A 322 12.04 5.50 30.73
C ASP A 322 12.51 4.13 30.19
N LEU A 323 11.69 3.45 29.39
CA LEU A 323 12.07 2.22 28.69
C LEU A 323 13.18 2.46 27.65
N LEU A 324 13.13 3.57 26.91
CA LEU A 324 14.18 3.93 25.95
C LEU A 324 15.57 4.05 26.63
N ILE A 325 15.61 4.60 27.84
CA ILE A 325 16.85 4.74 28.61
C ILE A 325 17.27 3.42 29.24
N SER A 326 16.37 2.74 29.94
CA SER A 326 16.68 1.49 30.65
C SER A 326 17.04 0.33 29.73
N LYS A 327 16.51 0.32 28.49
CA LYS A 327 16.79 -0.69 27.45
C LYS A 327 17.70 -0.15 26.34
N GLN A 328 18.46 0.92 26.59
CA GLN A 328 19.32 1.55 25.59
C GLN A 328 20.28 0.56 24.92
N SER A 329 20.94 -0.32 25.68
CA SER A 329 21.86 -1.33 25.13
C SER A 329 21.16 -2.27 24.13
N TYR A 330 19.94 -2.70 24.43
CA TYR A 330 19.15 -3.57 23.55
C TYR A 330 18.82 -2.88 22.21
N ILE A 331 18.45 -1.60 22.26
CA ILE A 331 18.16 -0.79 21.06
C ILE A 331 19.42 -0.64 20.19
N LEU A 332 20.56 -0.33 20.81
CA LEU A 332 21.82 -0.13 20.10
C LEU A 332 22.35 -1.42 19.47
N GLU A 333 22.20 -2.56 20.15
CA GLU A 333 22.53 -3.87 19.59
C GLU A 333 21.68 -4.23 18.36
N ALA A 334 20.37 -3.93 18.40
CA ALA A 334 19.49 -4.11 17.25
C ALA A 334 19.89 -3.17 16.09
N ASN A 335 20.19 -1.91 16.38
CA ASN A 335 20.63 -0.94 15.37
C ASN A 335 21.97 -1.28 14.72
N ALA A 336 22.91 -1.86 15.49
CA ALA A 336 24.17 -2.33 14.94
C ALA A 336 23.98 -3.41 13.86
N LYS A 337 23.02 -4.33 14.05
CA LYS A 337 22.67 -5.35 13.04
C LYS A 337 22.13 -4.72 11.76
N ASP A 338 21.20 -3.76 11.88
CA ASP A 338 20.66 -3.02 10.73
C ASP A 338 21.78 -2.27 9.97
N LEU A 339 22.68 -1.58 10.70
CA LEU A 339 23.78 -0.83 10.09
C LEU A 339 24.76 -1.75 9.34
N ASP A 340 25.05 -2.94 9.88
CA ASP A 340 25.93 -3.91 9.24
C ASP A 340 25.30 -4.52 7.99
N GLU A 341 24.00 -4.83 8.01
CA GLU A 341 23.26 -5.33 6.85
C GLU A 341 23.09 -4.26 5.75
N ALA A 342 22.84 -3.01 6.14
CA ALA A 342 22.73 -1.87 5.24
C ALA A 342 24.07 -1.55 4.56
N LYS A 343 25.21 -1.66 5.29
CA LYS A 343 26.55 -1.53 4.70
C LYS A 343 26.84 -2.63 3.68
N LYS A 344 26.48 -3.88 3.99
CA LYS A 344 26.65 -5.02 3.07
C LYS A 344 25.81 -4.88 1.80
N SER A 345 24.59 -4.34 1.94
CA SER A 345 23.66 -4.13 0.84
C SER A 345 23.94 -2.87 0.01
N GLY A 346 24.99 -2.10 0.33
CA GLY A 346 25.40 -0.93 -0.43
C GLY A 346 24.50 0.30 -0.26
N VAL A 347 23.78 0.42 0.86
CA VAL A 347 22.92 1.58 1.14
C VAL A 347 23.74 2.88 1.16
N ALA A 348 23.21 3.94 0.54
CA ALA A 348 23.88 5.22 0.42
C ALA A 348 24.21 5.85 1.78
N LYS A 349 25.37 6.52 1.89
CA LYS A 349 25.85 7.15 3.13
C LYS A 349 24.81 8.07 3.83
N PRO A 350 24.02 8.91 3.13
CA PRO A 350 23.00 9.74 3.78
C PRO A 350 21.92 8.91 4.49
N LEU A 351 21.48 7.81 3.90
CA LEU A 351 20.50 6.90 4.50
C LEU A 351 21.09 6.17 5.71
N LEU A 352 22.37 5.75 5.66
CA LEU A 352 23.06 5.17 6.82
C LEU A 352 23.14 6.14 8.01
N SER A 353 23.37 7.44 7.75
CA SER A 353 23.41 8.45 8.81
C SER A 353 22.06 8.66 9.49
N ARG A 354 20.97 8.53 8.73
CA ARG A 354 19.59 8.58 9.24
C ARG A 354 19.25 7.31 10.03
N LEU A 355 19.72 6.15 9.55
CA LEU A 355 19.49 4.84 10.16
C LEU A 355 20.19 4.69 11.52
N SER A 356 21.32 5.37 11.74
CA SER A 356 22.12 5.24 12.96
C SER A 356 21.43 5.85 14.18
N LEU A 357 21.28 5.04 15.23
CA LEU A 357 20.93 5.46 16.58
C LEU A 357 22.19 5.58 17.44
N THR A 358 22.24 6.63 18.26
CA THR A 358 23.34 6.88 19.20
C THR A 358 22.77 7.08 20.60
N PRO A 359 23.58 6.89 21.68
CA PRO A 359 23.12 7.17 23.04
C PRO A 359 22.52 8.56 23.20
N ALA A 360 23.16 9.59 22.62
CA ALA A 360 22.68 10.96 22.64
C ALA A 360 21.33 11.14 21.91
N LYS A 361 21.11 10.45 20.78
CA LYS A 361 19.79 10.46 20.11
C LYS A 361 18.72 9.84 20.98
N ILE A 362 19.01 8.71 21.62
CA ILE A 362 18.05 8.01 22.51
C ILE A 362 17.71 8.88 23.73
N GLU A 363 18.69 9.57 24.31
CA GLU A 363 18.47 10.51 25.41
C GLU A 363 17.61 11.71 24.98
N SER A 364 17.90 12.31 23.82
CA SER A 364 17.09 13.38 23.24
C SER A 364 15.66 12.93 22.98
N LEU A 365 15.47 11.71 22.46
CA LEU A 365 14.14 11.11 22.27
C LEU A 365 13.38 10.98 23.60
N ALA A 366 14.03 10.47 24.64
CA ALA A 366 13.40 10.34 25.96
C ALA A 366 12.98 11.70 26.54
N VAL A 367 13.81 12.74 26.37
CA VAL A 367 13.47 14.11 26.79
C VAL A 367 12.27 14.65 26.02
N GLY A 368 12.26 14.50 24.69
CA GLY A 368 11.13 14.93 23.85
C GLY A 368 9.82 14.19 24.19
N LEU A 369 9.89 12.90 24.50
CA LEU A 369 8.73 12.12 24.95
C LEU A 369 8.17 12.62 26.29
N LYS A 370 9.03 12.99 27.25
CA LYS A 370 8.58 13.58 28.53
C LYS A 370 7.88 14.92 28.31
N GLN A 371 8.39 15.76 27.41
CA GLN A 371 7.72 17.00 27.03
C GLN A 371 6.34 16.75 26.40
N ILE A 372 6.20 15.74 25.54
CA ILE A 372 4.90 15.33 24.99
C ILE A 372 3.95 14.88 26.12
N ALA A 373 4.44 14.10 27.10
CA ALA A 373 3.63 13.66 28.22
C ALA A 373 3.10 14.83 29.04
N ASP A 374 3.95 15.81 29.35
CA ASP A 374 3.58 17.00 30.12
C ASP A 374 2.54 17.87 29.38
N ASP A 375 2.69 18.05 28.07
CA ASP A 375 1.74 18.83 27.27
C ASP A 375 0.41 18.09 27.01
N SER A 376 0.44 16.74 26.97
CA SER A 376 -0.73 15.90 26.66
C SER A 376 -1.94 16.11 27.57
N HIS A 377 -1.73 16.64 28.77
CA HIS A 377 -2.78 16.87 29.77
C HIS A 377 -3.92 17.78 29.29
N LYS A 378 -3.65 18.67 28.32
CA LYS A 378 -4.59 19.71 27.87
C LYS A 378 -5.11 19.50 26.45
N ASN A 379 -4.73 18.40 25.81
CA ASN A 379 -4.91 18.23 24.38
C ASN A 379 -6.25 17.58 24.00
N VAL A 380 -6.54 16.37 24.49
CA VAL A 380 -7.77 15.63 24.15
C VAL A 380 -8.94 16.05 25.03
N GLY A 381 -10.08 16.42 24.43
CA GLY A 381 -11.29 16.82 25.14
C GLY A 381 -11.34 18.31 25.53
N ARG A 382 -10.39 19.12 25.06
CA ARG A 382 -10.34 20.58 25.30
C ARG A 382 -11.54 21.27 24.65
N VAL A 383 -12.16 22.20 25.38
CA VAL A 383 -13.24 23.04 24.83
C VAL A 383 -12.64 24.17 24.01
N VAL A 384 -12.90 24.18 22.71
CA VAL A 384 -12.45 25.21 21.77
C VAL A 384 -13.45 26.36 21.70
N ARG A 385 -14.74 26.04 21.74
CA ARG A 385 -15.84 27.03 21.71
C ARG A 385 -16.95 26.56 22.63
N ARG A 386 -17.62 27.51 23.26
CA ARG A 386 -18.78 27.28 24.11
C ARG A 386 -19.82 28.36 23.86
N THR A 387 -21.06 27.97 23.59
CA THR A 387 -22.12 28.92 23.23
C THR A 387 -23.43 28.47 23.85
N LYS A 388 -24.07 29.37 24.60
CA LYS A 388 -25.46 29.21 25.03
C LYS A 388 -26.37 29.56 23.86
N LEU A 389 -26.93 28.54 23.21
CA LEU A 389 -27.83 28.75 22.06
C LEU A 389 -29.21 29.22 22.51
N ALA A 390 -29.73 28.67 23.62
CA ALA A 390 -31.00 29.03 24.23
C ALA A 390 -30.98 28.69 25.73
N GLU A 391 -32.04 29.02 26.47
CA GLU A 391 -32.16 28.57 27.86
C GLU A 391 -32.17 27.05 27.97
N GLY A 392 -31.22 26.47 28.71
CA GLY A 392 -31.06 25.02 28.82
C GLY A 392 -30.55 24.33 27.55
N LEU A 393 -30.02 25.07 26.57
CA LEU A 393 -29.42 24.54 25.34
C LEU A 393 -28.01 25.08 25.14
N GLU A 394 -27.00 24.24 25.39
CA GLU A 394 -25.59 24.62 25.39
C GLU A 394 -24.80 23.82 24.35
N LEU A 395 -24.09 24.54 23.48
CA LEU A 395 -23.25 23.97 22.42
C LEU A 395 -21.78 24.13 22.78
N LYS A 396 -21.02 23.03 22.69
CA LYS A 396 -19.57 22.98 22.86
C LYS A 396 -18.92 22.45 21.58
N GLN A 397 -17.80 23.04 21.17
CA GLN A 397 -16.88 22.43 20.22
C GLN A 397 -15.68 21.92 21.02
N ILE A 398 -15.39 20.62 20.96
CA ILE A 398 -14.30 20.00 21.71
C ILE A 398 -13.29 19.31 20.79
N THR A 399 -12.03 19.22 21.23
CA THR A 399 -11.00 18.45 20.52
C THR A 399 -11.19 16.95 20.72
N VAL A 400 -10.95 16.17 19.66
CA VAL A 400 -10.99 14.70 19.65
C VAL A 400 -9.88 14.14 18.78
N PRO A 401 -9.42 12.90 19.01
CA PRO A 401 -8.46 12.25 18.12
C PRO A 401 -9.01 12.17 16.69
N ILE A 402 -8.12 12.18 15.70
CA ILE A 402 -8.49 11.97 14.29
C ILE A 402 -9.06 10.56 14.09
N GLY A 403 -8.46 9.55 14.71
CA GLY A 403 -8.88 8.15 14.58
C GLY A 403 -7.66 7.23 14.52
N VAL A 404 -7.36 6.71 13.33
CA VAL A 404 -6.21 5.84 13.05
C VAL A 404 -5.26 6.51 12.06
N LEU A 405 -4.00 6.60 12.45
CA LEU A 405 -2.91 7.17 11.67
C LEU A 405 -2.12 6.05 10.98
N LEU A 406 -1.68 6.28 9.75
CA LEU A 406 -0.66 5.46 9.08
C LEU A 406 0.61 6.28 8.88
N VAL A 407 1.68 5.91 9.58
CA VAL A 407 2.99 6.55 9.41
C VAL A 407 3.89 5.63 8.59
N ILE A 408 4.31 6.11 7.41
CA ILE A 408 5.23 5.41 6.51
C ILE A 408 6.58 6.13 6.56
N PHE A 409 7.64 5.44 6.96
CA PHE A 409 8.95 6.07 7.17
C PHE A 409 10.12 5.23 6.67
N GLU A 410 11.15 5.92 6.17
CA GLU A 410 12.36 5.31 5.60
C GLU A 410 13.62 5.75 6.36
N SER A 411 14.45 4.76 6.69
CA SER A 411 15.79 4.88 7.26
C SER A 411 15.86 5.76 8.50
N ARG A 412 14.78 5.82 9.29
CA ARG A 412 14.63 6.67 10.47
C ARG A 412 13.98 5.91 11.63
N PRO A 413 14.70 4.99 12.29
CA PRO A 413 14.15 4.24 13.42
C PRO A 413 13.80 5.14 14.61
N ASP A 414 14.44 6.30 14.74
CA ASP A 414 14.15 7.34 15.74
C ASP A 414 12.73 7.94 15.60
N SER A 415 12.15 7.91 14.40
CA SER A 415 10.77 8.38 14.18
C SER A 415 9.74 7.50 14.88
N LEU A 416 9.98 6.19 15.02
CA LEU A 416 9.01 5.24 15.58
C LEU A 416 8.55 5.64 17.01
N PRO A 417 9.44 5.81 18.01
CA PRO A 417 9.01 6.20 19.35
C PRO A 417 8.37 7.59 19.40
N GLN A 418 8.81 8.54 18.55
CA GLN A 418 8.23 9.89 18.49
C GLN A 418 6.76 9.84 18.07
N VAL A 419 6.47 9.20 16.93
CA VAL A 419 5.10 9.15 16.41
C VAL A 419 4.21 8.26 17.26
N ALA A 420 4.77 7.21 17.88
CA ALA A 420 4.04 6.40 18.85
C ALA A 420 3.64 7.22 20.08
N ALA A 421 4.55 8.02 20.64
CA ALA A 421 4.26 8.89 21.77
C ALA A 421 3.23 9.97 21.42
N LEU A 422 3.34 10.59 20.24
CA LEU A 422 2.36 11.57 19.76
C LEU A 422 0.97 10.92 19.58
N ALA A 423 0.90 9.71 19.02
CA ALA A 423 -0.36 8.96 18.88
C ALA A 423 -0.95 8.60 20.25
N MET A 424 -0.12 8.15 21.21
CA MET A 424 -0.55 7.88 22.58
C MET A 424 -1.11 9.13 23.26
N ALA A 425 -0.39 10.25 23.18
CA ALA A 425 -0.79 11.52 23.80
C ALA A 425 -2.08 12.10 23.20
N SER A 426 -2.25 11.96 21.88
CA SER A 426 -3.44 12.41 21.16
C SER A 426 -4.60 11.42 21.18
N GLY A 427 -4.43 10.21 21.73
CA GLY A 427 -5.48 9.18 21.79
C GLY A 427 -5.79 8.53 20.44
N ASN A 428 -4.86 8.57 19.49
CA ASN A 428 -5.02 7.96 18.17
C ASN A 428 -4.52 6.51 18.14
N GLY A 429 -5.11 5.72 17.23
CA GLY A 429 -4.53 4.44 16.80
C GLY A 429 -3.44 4.68 15.77
N LEU A 430 -2.47 3.77 15.67
CA LEU A 430 -1.32 3.97 14.82
C LEU A 430 -0.87 2.67 14.14
N LEU A 431 -0.78 2.73 12.82
CA LEU A 431 -0.09 1.77 11.97
C LEU A 431 1.25 2.35 11.54
N LEU A 432 2.31 1.57 11.76
CA LEU A 432 3.67 1.94 11.41
C LEU A 432 4.16 1.08 10.27
N LYS A 433 4.65 1.69 9.20
CA LYS A 433 5.32 0.97 8.11
C LYS A 433 6.73 1.53 7.94
N GLY A 434 7.69 0.81 8.53
CA GLY A 434 9.11 1.12 8.38
C GLY A 434 9.73 0.55 7.10
N GLY A 435 10.85 1.14 6.70
CA GLY A 435 11.76 0.59 5.69
C GLY A 435 12.38 -0.75 6.10
N LYS A 436 12.78 -1.55 5.11
CA LYS A 436 13.38 -2.89 5.30
C LYS A 436 14.73 -2.83 6.00
N GLU A 437 15.46 -1.74 5.78
CA GLU A 437 16.79 -1.47 6.31
C GLU A 437 16.84 -1.18 7.81
N ALA A 438 15.69 -0.95 8.46
CA ALA A 438 15.58 -0.66 9.89
C ALA A 438 14.78 -1.75 10.64
N ALA A 439 14.72 -2.96 10.09
CA ALA A 439 13.83 -4.01 10.59
C ALA A 439 14.12 -4.42 12.04
N TYR A 440 15.40 -4.56 12.41
CA TYR A 440 15.77 -4.96 13.78
C TYR A 440 15.48 -3.85 14.79
N SER A 441 15.86 -2.62 14.47
CA SER A 441 15.63 -1.43 15.30
C SER A 441 14.14 -1.19 15.51
N ASN A 442 13.34 -1.24 14.44
CA ASN A 442 11.90 -1.01 14.51
C ASN A 442 11.20 -2.09 15.35
N LYS A 443 11.63 -3.34 15.22
CA LYS A 443 11.10 -4.43 16.06
C LYS A 443 11.42 -4.19 17.54
N ALA A 444 12.67 -3.89 17.88
CA ALA A 444 13.09 -3.63 19.25
C ALA A 444 12.34 -2.44 19.87
N LEU A 445 12.17 -1.34 19.12
CA LEU A 445 11.43 -0.17 19.58
C LEU A 445 9.92 -0.44 19.70
N MET A 446 9.34 -1.21 18.79
CA MET A 446 7.92 -1.60 18.85
C MET A 446 7.62 -2.48 20.07
N GLU A 447 8.55 -3.33 20.50
CA GLU A 447 8.40 -4.12 21.72
C GLU A 447 8.28 -3.21 22.96
N LEU A 448 9.11 -2.16 23.06
CA LEU A 448 9.02 -1.17 24.15
C LEU A 448 7.72 -0.37 24.09
N VAL A 449 7.24 -0.02 22.89
CA VAL A 449 5.94 0.63 22.69
C VAL A 449 4.80 -0.26 23.19
N LYS A 450 4.83 -1.56 22.89
CA LYS A 450 3.82 -2.52 23.39
C LYS A 450 3.90 -2.70 24.91
N GLU A 451 5.10 -2.72 25.49
CA GLU A 451 5.31 -2.79 26.93
C GLU A 451 4.68 -1.57 27.63
N ALA A 452 4.93 -0.36 27.11
CA ALA A 452 4.32 0.86 27.62
C ALA A 452 2.79 0.84 27.53
N LEU A 453 2.22 0.49 26.37
CA LEU A 453 0.77 0.36 26.17
C LEU A 453 0.12 -0.72 27.04
N GLY A 454 0.89 -1.73 27.44
CA GLY A 454 0.46 -2.79 28.36
C GLY A 454 0.05 -2.26 29.72
N THR A 455 0.68 -1.17 30.19
CA THR A 455 0.36 -0.55 31.48
C THR A 455 -1.05 0.04 31.55
N VAL A 456 -1.62 0.39 30.40
CA VAL A 456 -2.95 1.02 30.26
C VAL A 456 -3.95 0.15 29.50
N GLY A 457 -3.61 -1.12 29.23
CA GLY A 457 -4.50 -2.07 28.57
C GLY A 457 -4.76 -1.79 27.08
N ALA A 458 -3.91 -1.01 26.41
CA ALA A 458 -4.10 -0.56 25.02
C ALA A 458 -3.06 -1.13 24.04
N THR A 459 -2.56 -2.35 24.29
CA THR A 459 -1.49 -2.99 23.49
C THR A 459 -1.78 -3.15 22.00
N LYS A 460 -3.07 -3.10 21.63
CA LYS A 460 -3.56 -3.15 20.24
C LYS A 460 -3.59 -1.81 19.52
N ALA A 461 -3.45 -0.69 20.23
CA ALA A 461 -3.59 0.65 19.66
C ALA A 461 -2.50 0.97 18.62
N ILE A 462 -1.31 0.38 18.76
CA ILE A 462 -0.18 0.63 17.88
C ILE A 462 0.38 -0.67 17.34
N SER A 463 0.53 -0.75 16.02
CA SER A 463 1.00 -1.95 15.33
C SER A 463 2.03 -1.62 14.25
N LEU A 464 3.08 -2.45 14.15
CA LEU A 464 4.10 -2.38 13.11
C LEU A 464 3.73 -3.33 11.96
N VAL A 465 3.40 -2.76 10.82
CA VAL A 465 3.06 -3.49 9.59
C VAL A 465 4.31 -4.18 9.04
N SER A 466 4.13 -5.43 8.59
CA SER A 466 5.19 -6.22 7.99
C SER A 466 5.80 -5.53 6.76
N THR A 467 7.11 -5.68 6.58
CA THR A 467 7.82 -5.15 5.41
C THR A 467 7.44 -5.82 4.09
N ARG A 468 6.70 -6.93 4.15
CA ARG A 468 6.18 -7.66 2.99
C ARG A 468 4.91 -7.05 2.40
N GLU A 469 4.17 -6.26 3.18
CA GLU A 469 2.93 -5.63 2.73
C GLU A 469 3.26 -4.45 1.81
N GLU A 470 2.60 -4.38 0.66
CA GLU A 470 2.80 -3.27 -0.27
C GLU A 470 2.15 -2.00 0.30
N ILE A 471 2.79 -0.84 0.05
CA ILE A 471 2.25 0.45 0.46
C ILE A 471 0.89 0.70 -0.20
N SER A 472 0.70 0.27 -1.46
CA SER A 472 -0.57 0.42 -2.19
C SER A 472 -1.76 -0.17 -1.45
N ASP A 473 -1.58 -1.32 -0.80
CA ASP A 473 -2.66 -2.02 -0.11
C ASP A 473 -3.12 -1.18 1.08
N LEU A 474 -2.16 -0.64 1.85
CA LEU A 474 -2.43 0.28 2.96
C LEU A 474 -3.13 1.57 2.51
N LEU A 475 -2.75 2.14 1.37
CA LEU A 475 -3.35 3.38 0.84
C LEU A 475 -4.81 3.21 0.38
N SER A 476 -5.26 1.97 0.19
CA SER A 476 -6.64 1.65 -0.19
C SER A 476 -7.58 1.45 1.01
N MET A 477 -7.07 1.48 2.25
CA MET A 477 -7.83 1.17 3.46
C MET A 477 -8.57 2.38 4.05
N ASP A 478 -9.27 3.13 3.22
CA ASP A 478 -10.00 4.37 3.58
C ASP A 478 -11.04 4.16 4.69
N LYS A 479 -11.61 2.96 4.79
CA LYS A 479 -12.54 2.62 5.88
C LYS A 479 -11.90 2.52 7.26
N HIS A 480 -10.58 2.33 7.34
CA HIS A 480 -9.87 2.04 8.58
C HIS A 480 -8.86 3.11 8.97
N ILE A 481 -8.24 3.77 7.99
CA ILE A 481 -7.15 4.73 8.18
C ILE A 481 -7.68 6.13 7.86
N ASP A 482 -7.47 7.06 8.79
CA ASP A 482 -8.06 8.40 8.74
C ASP A 482 -7.03 9.48 8.30
N LEU A 483 -5.72 9.21 8.45
CA LEU A 483 -4.64 10.11 8.01
C LEU A 483 -3.35 9.33 7.69
N ILE A 484 -2.68 9.69 6.60
CA ILE A 484 -1.35 9.16 6.24
C ILE A 484 -0.29 10.22 6.45
N ILE A 485 0.84 9.83 7.04
CA ILE A 485 1.98 10.71 7.30
C ILE A 485 3.26 10.05 6.73
N PRO A 486 3.70 10.44 5.53
CA PRO A 486 4.95 9.97 4.96
C PRO A 486 6.16 10.74 5.51
N ARG A 487 7.19 10.02 5.94
CA ARG A 487 8.46 10.55 6.46
C ARG A 487 9.64 9.90 5.74
N GLY A 488 10.04 10.47 4.61
CA GLY A 488 11.05 9.86 3.74
C GLY A 488 11.67 10.83 2.76
N SER A 489 11.98 10.35 1.57
CA SER A 489 12.38 11.17 0.42
C SER A 489 11.18 11.89 -0.20
N SER A 490 11.45 12.96 -0.95
CA SER A 490 10.46 13.66 -1.78
C SER A 490 9.72 12.72 -2.74
N GLU A 491 10.45 11.74 -3.30
CA GLU A 491 9.90 10.73 -4.20
C GLU A 491 8.88 9.82 -3.49
N LEU A 492 9.20 9.35 -2.28
CA LEU A 492 8.26 8.57 -1.47
C LEU A 492 6.99 9.37 -1.17
N VAL A 493 7.15 10.61 -0.68
CA VAL A 493 6.03 11.48 -0.32
C VAL A 493 5.13 11.73 -1.52
N ARG A 494 5.72 12.09 -2.67
CA ARG A 494 5.00 12.31 -3.92
C ARG A 494 4.28 11.05 -4.40
N SER A 495 4.94 9.89 -4.35
CA SER A 495 4.31 8.63 -4.73
C SER A 495 3.10 8.29 -3.86
N ILE A 496 3.17 8.56 -2.55
CA ILE A 496 2.06 8.34 -1.63
C ILE A 496 0.93 9.35 -1.90
N GLN A 497 1.24 10.61 -2.15
CA GLN A 497 0.25 11.63 -2.50
C GLN A 497 -0.47 11.32 -3.81
N GLU A 498 0.25 10.81 -4.82
CA GLU A 498 -0.33 10.44 -6.12
C GLU A 498 -1.20 9.17 -6.04
N LYS A 499 -0.84 8.21 -5.18
CA LYS A 499 -1.55 6.93 -5.03
C LYS A 499 -2.68 6.96 -4.00
N SER A 500 -2.64 7.86 -3.02
CA SER A 500 -3.69 7.97 -2.01
C SER A 500 -4.86 8.79 -2.54
N HIS A 501 -5.92 8.11 -2.96
CA HIS A 501 -7.07 8.78 -3.56
C HIS A 501 -8.12 9.25 -2.54
N HIS A 502 -8.24 8.56 -1.40
CA HIS A 502 -9.34 8.78 -0.44
C HIS A 502 -8.87 9.17 0.95
N ILE A 503 -7.67 8.76 1.35
CA ILE A 503 -7.14 9.07 2.67
C ILE A 503 -6.30 10.36 2.59
N PRO A 504 -6.56 11.36 3.44
CA PRO A 504 -5.74 12.57 3.51
C PRO A 504 -4.28 12.24 3.80
N VAL A 505 -3.36 12.95 3.12
CA VAL A 505 -1.92 12.80 3.31
C VAL A 505 -1.36 14.10 3.88
N MET A 506 -0.68 14.02 5.03
CA MET A 506 -0.04 15.15 5.68
C MET A 506 1.48 15.02 5.61
N GLY A 507 2.12 16.00 4.98
CA GLY A 507 3.57 16.12 4.89
C GLY A 507 3.97 17.22 3.93
N HIS A 508 5.24 17.23 3.54
CA HIS A 508 5.77 18.13 2.52
C HIS A 508 6.60 17.30 1.53
N ALA A 509 6.48 17.60 0.23
CA ALA A 509 7.26 16.92 -0.80
C ALA A 509 8.61 17.61 -1.06
N GLU A 510 8.70 18.92 -0.80
CA GLU A 510 9.87 19.75 -1.14
C GLU A 510 10.14 20.76 -0.01
N GLY A 511 11.39 21.20 0.07
CA GLY A 511 11.94 22.09 1.11
C GLY A 511 12.69 23.31 0.54
N ILE A 512 12.19 23.92 -0.53
CA ILE A 512 12.81 25.11 -1.14
C ILE A 512 12.55 26.32 -0.25
N CYS A 513 13.54 26.67 0.57
CA CYS A 513 13.50 27.73 1.57
C CYS A 513 14.38 28.92 1.18
N HIS A 514 13.92 30.13 1.44
CA HIS A 514 14.65 31.37 1.12
C HIS A 514 15.14 32.10 2.36
N VAL A 515 16.29 32.76 2.21
CA VAL A 515 16.72 33.84 3.09
C VAL A 515 16.84 35.10 2.25
N TYR A 516 16.08 36.13 2.60
CA TYR A 516 16.15 37.45 1.99
C TYR A 516 16.92 38.42 2.87
N VAL A 517 17.97 39.01 2.33
CA VAL A 517 18.76 40.07 2.98
C VAL A 517 18.33 41.41 2.42
N ASP A 518 17.59 42.15 3.24
CA ASP A 518 17.08 43.49 2.93
C ASP A 518 18.19 44.54 2.99
N LYS A 519 17.98 45.70 2.34
CA LYS A 519 18.96 46.80 2.34
C LYS A 519 19.30 47.34 3.73
N ASP A 520 18.35 47.27 4.67
CA ASP A 520 18.51 47.76 6.05
C ASP A 520 19.03 46.64 7.00
N ALA A 521 19.58 45.55 6.45
CA ALA A 521 20.09 44.43 7.24
C ALA A 521 21.38 44.74 8.02
N SER A 522 21.45 44.25 9.26
CA SER A 522 22.72 44.10 9.95
C SER A 522 23.56 43.01 9.27
N LEU A 523 24.67 43.41 8.64
CA LEU A 523 25.52 42.52 7.84
C LEU A 523 26.09 41.35 8.66
N ASP A 524 26.46 41.60 9.93
CA ASP A 524 26.96 40.57 10.84
C ASP A 524 25.89 39.52 11.17
N LYS A 525 24.65 39.96 11.42
CA LYS A 525 23.51 39.05 11.64
C LYS A 525 23.23 38.24 10.38
N ALA A 526 23.24 38.89 9.21
CA ALA A 526 22.99 38.23 7.93
C ALA A 526 24.01 37.10 7.68
N LEU A 527 25.32 37.36 7.83
CA LEU A 527 26.35 36.33 7.66
C LEU A 527 26.14 35.13 8.59
N LYS A 528 25.82 35.37 9.87
CA LYS A 528 25.55 34.31 10.84
C LYS A 528 24.34 33.47 10.45
N ILE A 529 23.23 34.13 10.06
CA ILE A 529 21.97 33.48 9.70
C ILE A 529 22.13 32.65 8.42
N ILE A 530 22.77 33.22 7.37
CA ILE A 530 23.00 32.52 6.10
C ILE A 530 23.85 31.27 6.32
N ARG A 531 24.94 31.39 7.10
CA ARG A 531 25.81 30.25 7.39
C ARG A 531 25.05 29.14 8.09
N ASP A 532 24.30 29.47 9.14
CA ASP A 532 23.52 28.49 9.89
C ASP A 532 22.45 27.84 9.03
N ALA A 533 21.69 28.66 8.29
CA ALA A 533 20.59 28.21 7.44
C ALA A 533 21.02 27.22 6.35
N LYS A 534 22.25 27.34 5.80
CA LYS A 534 22.78 26.40 4.79
C LYS A 534 23.62 25.27 5.38
N CYS A 535 24.47 25.56 6.36
CA CYS A 535 25.58 24.68 6.73
C CYS A 535 25.33 23.80 7.97
N ASP A 536 24.38 24.15 8.85
CA ASP A 536 24.07 23.37 10.06
C ASP A 536 23.69 21.92 9.72
N TYR A 537 22.68 21.77 8.86
CA TYR A 537 22.26 20.46 8.35
C TYR A 537 21.74 20.58 6.91
N PRO A 538 22.62 20.51 5.90
CA PRO A 538 22.27 20.82 4.50
C PRO A 538 21.22 19.90 3.87
N ALA A 539 21.03 18.69 4.44
CA ALA A 539 20.05 17.70 3.97
C ALA A 539 18.68 17.81 4.69
N ALA A 540 18.49 18.85 5.51
CA ALA A 540 17.20 19.16 6.14
C ALA A 540 16.29 19.91 5.16
N CYS A 541 14.99 19.63 5.21
CA CYS A 541 13.97 20.29 4.39
C CYS A 541 13.78 21.79 4.66
N ASN A 542 14.33 22.29 5.75
CA ASN A 542 14.29 23.70 6.12
C ASN A 542 15.67 24.38 5.96
N ALA A 543 16.63 23.72 5.29
CA ALA A 543 17.88 24.35 4.92
C ALA A 543 17.62 25.40 3.83
N MET A 544 18.34 26.52 3.87
CA MET A 544 18.26 27.54 2.82
C MET A 544 18.71 26.94 1.48
N GLU A 545 17.90 27.09 0.44
CA GLU A 545 18.26 26.67 -0.92
C GLU A 545 18.53 27.87 -1.84
N THR A 546 17.85 29.00 -1.58
CA THR A 546 18.04 30.24 -2.32
C THR A 546 18.30 31.41 -1.37
N LEU A 547 19.37 32.14 -1.62
CA LEU A 547 19.69 33.40 -0.96
C LEU A 547 19.28 34.57 -1.87
N LEU A 548 18.38 35.42 -1.40
CA LEU A 548 17.96 36.64 -2.08
C LEU A 548 18.70 37.83 -1.46
N ILE A 549 19.35 38.64 -2.28
CA ILE A 549 20.12 39.81 -1.83
C ILE A 549 19.54 41.05 -2.48
N HIS A 550 19.22 42.08 -1.68
CA HIS A 550 18.82 43.38 -2.19
C HIS A 550 19.95 44.02 -3.03
N GLU A 551 19.63 44.61 -4.18
CA GLU A 551 20.61 45.14 -5.14
C GLU A 551 21.61 46.14 -4.54
N ASP A 552 21.17 47.03 -3.65
CA ASP A 552 22.02 48.00 -2.92
C ASP A 552 23.19 47.35 -2.17
N LEU A 553 23.05 46.09 -1.73
CA LEU A 553 24.09 45.37 -0.99
C LEU A 553 25.20 44.81 -1.89
N LEU A 554 25.05 44.87 -3.22
CA LEU A 554 26.08 44.45 -4.17
C LEU A 554 27.23 45.46 -4.31
N ALA A 555 26.96 46.74 -4.05
CA ALA A 555 27.96 47.80 -4.20
C ALA A 555 29.05 47.78 -3.11
N GLY A 556 28.80 47.07 -2.00
CA GLY A 556 29.72 46.97 -0.85
C GLY A 556 30.50 45.65 -0.78
N ASN A 557 31.21 45.46 0.34
CA ASN A 557 31.97 44.24 0.60
C ASN A 557 31.09 43.04 0.99
N PHE A 558 29.82 43.28 1.36
CA PHE A 558 28.93 42.25 1.90
C PHE A 558 28.78 41.04 0.97
N PHE A 559 28.51 41.27 -0.32
CA PHE A 559 28.38 40.18 -1.29
C PHE A 559 29.66 39.34 -1.38
N THR A 560 30.82 39.99 -1.34
CA THR A 560 32.13 39.33 -1.34
C THR A 560 32.34 38.52 -0.05
N ASP A 561 31.92 39.06 1.10
CA ASP A 561 32.02 38.39 2.40
C ASP A 561 31.12 37.14 2.47
N VAL A 562 29.89 37.23 1.96
CA VAL A 562 28.97 36.09 1.81
C VAL A 562 29.61 35.00 0.94
N CYS A 563 30.11 35.35 -0.25
CA CYS A 563 30.73 34.39 -1.16
C CYS A 563 31.97 33.73 -0.54
N ASN A 564 32.82 34.51 0.14
CA ASN A 564 33.99 34.01 0.83
C ASN A 564 33.63 33.07 1.98
N MET A 565 32.60 33.41 2.77
CA MET A 565 32.09 32.58 3.85
C MET A 565 31.57 31.24 3.31
N LEU A 566 30.67 31.27 2.32
CA LEU A 566 30.10 30.05 1.73
C LEU A 566 31.18 29.16 1.10
N LYS A 567 32.16 29.77 0.41
CA LYS A 567 33.28 29.02 -0.17
C LYS A 567 34.19 28.37 0.89
N ARG A 568 34.41 29.03 2.04
CA ARG A 568 35.17 28.45 3.16
C ARG A 568 34.45 27.25 3.77
N GLU A 569 33.12 27.29 3.84
CA GLU A 569 32.27 26.17 4.29
C GLU A 569 32.09 25.08 3.21
N GLY A 570 32.68 25.26 2.02
CA GLY A 570 32.61 24.29 0.93
C GLY A 570 31.29 24.29 0.16
N VAL A 571 30.48 25.35 0.30
CA VAL A 571 29.20 25.49 -0.40
C VAL A 571 29.43 25.83 -1.87
N LYS A 572 28.83 25.06 -2.76
CA LYS A 572 28.76 25.37 -4.20
C LYS A 572 27.70 26.44 -4.44
N ILE A 573 28.08 27.51 -5.13
CA ILE A 573 27.18 28.62 -5.44
C ILE A 573 26.73 28.47 -6.89
N ASN A 574 25.44 28.65 -7.13
CA ASN A 574 24.86 28.86 -8.45
C ASN A 574 24.31 30.28 -8.53
N SER A 575 24.54 30.97 -9.64
CA SER A 575 24.01 32.33 -9.87
C SER A 575 22.61 32.28 -10.46
N GLY A 576 21.68 33.01 -9.84
CA GLY A 576 20.39 33.31 -10.46
C GLY A 576 20.57 34.17 -11.72
N PRO A 577 19.59 34.18 -12.63
CA PRO A 577 19.63 34.98 -13.86
C PRO A 577 20.09 36.43 -13.69
N LYS A 578 19.62 37.18 -12.68
CA LYS A 578 20.03 38.58 -12.51
C LYS A 578 21.47 38.68 -12.02
N LEU A 579 21.84 37.87 -11.03
CA LEU A 579 23.23 37.83 -10.55
C LEU A 579 24.20 37.43 -11.68
N ASN A 580 23.83 36.47 -12.53
CA ASN A 580 24.67 36.01 -13.63
C ASN A 580 24.95 37.13 -14.65
N GLN A 581 23.97 37.99 -14.94
CA GLN A 581 24.13 39.14 -15.83
C GLN A 581 25.02 40.24 -15.25
N LEU A 582 25.05 40.37 -13.91
CA LEU A 582 25.85 41.37 -13.21
C LEU A 582 27.33 40.98 -13.07
N LEU A 583 27.65 39.68 -13.15
CA LEU A 583 29.00 39.17 -12.97
C LEU A 583 29.67 38.86 -14.32
N THR A 584 30.82 39.48 -14.59
CA THR A 584 31.63 39.15 -15.77
C THR A 584 32.26 37.75 -15.67
N PHE A 585 32.64 37.36 -14.46
CA PHE A 585 33.14 36.02 -14.12
C PHE A 585 32.51 35.60 -12.80
N GLY A 586 31.72 34.53 -12.80
CA GLY A 586 30.94 34.13 -11.64
C GLY A 586 30.64 32.63 -11.58
N PRO A 587 29.95 32.19 -10.52
CA PRO A 587 29.46 30.82 -10.42
C PRO A 587 28.52 30.47 -11.59
N PRO A 588 28.40 29.17 -11.95
CA PRO A 588 27.52 28.74 -13.03
C PRO A 588 26.09 29.20 -12.80
N GLN A 589 25.36 29.45 -13.89
CA GLN A 589 23.95 29.81 -13.79
C GLN A 589 23.13 28.64 -13.20
N ALA A 590 22.22 28.96 -12.30
CA ALA A 590 21.29 27.99 -11.73
C ALA A 590 20.40 27.39 -12.83
N LYS A 591 20.23 26.06 -12.81
CA LYS A 591 19.40 25.33 -13.80
C LYS A 591 17.90 25.66 -13.66
N SER A 592 17.47 25.88 -12.42
CA SER A 592 16.10 26.25 -12.05
C SER A 592 16.19 27.01 -10.73
N LEU A 593 15.37 28.04 -10.57
CA LEU A 593 15.19 28.73 -9.29
C LEU A 593 14.26 27.96 -8.33
N LYS A 594 13.51 26.99 -8.87
CA LYS A 594 12.71 26.02 -8.13
C LYS A 594 13.46 24.70 -8.06
N PHE A 595 14.46 24.61 -7.18
CA PHE A 595 15.28 23.42 -7.01
C PHE A 595 15.75 23.27 -5.56
N GLU A 596 15.55 22.09 -4.98
CA GLU A 596 16.09 21.71 -3.66
C GLU A 596 17.41 20.97 -3.85
N TYR A 597 18.51 21.54 -3.34
CA TYR A 597 19.82 20.91 -3.48
C TYR A 597 20.07 19.82 -2.43
N GLY A 598 19.56 20.00 -1.20
CA GLY A 598 19.73 19.02 -0.11
C GLY A 598 21.19 18.72 0.24
N ALA A 599 22.10 19.63 -0.09
CA ALA A 599 23.55 19.50 0.06
C ALA A 599 24.19 20.86 0.33
N LEU A 600 25.53 20.89 0.48
CA LEU A 600 26.32 22.13 0.54
C LEU A 600 26.36 22.80 -0.85
N GLU A 601 25.19 23.22 -1.32
CA GLU A 601 24.96 23.93 -2.57
C GLU A 601 23.74 24.85 -2.41
N CYS A 602 23.76 26.03 -3.03
CA CYS A 602 22.64 26.97 -3.03
C CYS A 602 22.63 27.85 -4.28
N SER A 603 21.49 28.48 -4.55
CA SER A 603 21.37 29.59 -5.50
C SER A 603 21.50 30.93 -4.79
N ILE A 604 22.15 31.91 -5.43
CA ILE A 604 22.11 33.32 -5.00
C ILE A 604 21.47 34.13 -6.12
N GLU A 605 20.44 34.90 -5.79
CA GLU A 605 19.76 35.79 -6.72
C GLU A 605 19.64 37.21 -6.16
N VAL A 606 19.61 38.19 -7.06
CA VAL A 606 19.50 39.61 -6.73
C VAL A 606 18.07 40.08 -6.97
N VAL A 607 17.53 40.81 -6.01
CA VAL A 607 16.18 41.40 -6.08
C VAL A 607 16.26 42.91 -5.88
N LYS A 608 15.40 43.67 -6.54
CA LYS A 608 15.45 45.15 -6.50
C LYS A 608 14.93 45.69 -5.16
N ASP A 609 13.93 45.02 -4.58
CA ASP A 609 13.23 45.47 -3.38
C ASP A 609 12.51 44.30 -2.67
N LEU A 610 11.83 44.63 -1.58
CA LEU A 610 11.08 43.71 -0.74
C LEU A 610 9.92 43.04 -1.48
N GLU A 611 9.23 43.75 -2.37
CA GLU A 611 8.12 43.19 -3.17
C GLU A 611 8.63 42.10 -4.09
N GLU A 612 9.72 42.37 -4.81
CA GLU A 612 10.31 41.37 -5.68
C GLU A 612 10.83 40.15 -4.90
N ALA A 613 11.31 40.35 -3.66
CA ALA A 613 11.68 39.23 -2.79
C ALA A 613 10.47 38.35 -2.45
N ILE A 614 9.32 38.96 -2.12
CA ILE A 614 8.08 38.24 -1.80
C ILE A 614 7.56 37.49 -3.04
N ASP A 615 7.51 38.17 -4.20
CA ASP A 615 7.09 37.57 -5.47
C ASP A 615 7.98 36.37 -5.84
N HIS A 616 9.30 36.48 -5.61
CA HIS A 616 10.23 35.38 -5.83
C HIS A 616 9.91 34.19 -4.92
N VAL A 617 9.71 34.43 -3.62
CA VAL A 617 9.36 33.38 -2.65
C VAL A 617 8.05 32.70 -3.03
N HIS A 618 7.01 33.44 -3.43
CA HIS A 618 5.74 32.85 -3.87
C HIS A 618 5.88 32.04 -5.16
N THR A 619 6.72 32.49 -6.08
CA THR A 619 6.88 31.84 -7.41
C THR A 619 7.70 30.56 -7.31
N TYR A 620 8.81 30.58 -6.56
CA TYR A 620 9.80 29.51 -6.56
C TYR A 620 9.87 28.72 -5.25
N GLY A 621 9.32 29.25 -4.17
CA GLY A 621 9.27 28.59 -2.87
C GLY A 621 8.35 27.39 -2.81
N SER A 622 8.62 26.56 -1.81
CA SER A 622 7.81 25.37 -1.47
C SER A 622 6.69 25.68 -0.46
N GLY A 623 6.63 26.93 0.04
CA GLY A 623 5.74 27.31 1.14
C GLY A 623 6.16 26.71 2.49
N HIS A 624 7.43 26.31 2.65
CA HIS A 624 7.97 25.69 3.86
C HIS A 624 8.45 26.72 4.89
N THR A 625 9.64 27.29 4.69
CA THR A 625 10.21 28.26 5.64
C THR A 625 10.98 29.34 4.89
N ASP A 626 10.64 30.60 5.15
CA ASP A 626 11.30 31.72 4.50
C ASP A 626 11.62 32.82 5.52
N VAL A 627 12.76 33.48 5.32
CA VAL A 627 13.36 34.37 6.31
C VAL A 627 13.65 35.73 5.70
N ILE A 628 13.35 36.80 6.44
CA ILE A 628 13.89 38.13 6.18
C ILE A 628 14.95 38.50 7.23
N VAL A 629 16.06 39.08 6.76
CA VAL A 629 17.07 39.71 7.61
C VAL A 629 17.02 41.21 7.36
N THR A 630 16.61 41.99 8.37
CA THR A 630 16.49 43.45 8.32
C THR A 630 16.49 44.05 9.73
N GLU A 631 16.99 45.26 9.91
CA GLU A 631 16.75 46.07 11.13
C GLU A 631 15.52 46.98 10.99
N ASN A 632 14.86 46.98 9.82
CA ASN A 632 13.66 47.75 9.58
C ASN A 632 12.41 46.97 9.99
N ASP A 633 11.83 47.33 11.14
CA ASP A 633 10.63 46.67 11.69
C ASP A 633 9.42 46.71 10.74
N SER A 634 9.30 47.75 9.92
CA SER A 634 8.19 47.85 8.97
C SER A 634 8.34 46.85 7.82
N ALA A 635 9.55 46.70 7.29
CA ALA A 635 9.87 45.70 6.26
C ALA A 635 9.72 44.27 6.82
N ALA A 636 10.18 44.03 8.05
CA ALA A 636 10.03 42.74 8.72
C ALA A 636 8.57 42.32 8.86
N ARG A 637 7.72 43.20 9.40
CA ARG A 637 6.27 42.93 9.53
C ARG A 637 5.59 42.79 8.18
N TYR A 638 6.01 43.59 7.19
CA TYR A 638 5.48 43.49 5.84
C TYR A 638 5.77 42.11 5.25
N PHE A 639 7.02 41.64 5.29
CA PHE A 639 7.40 40.30 4.84
C PHE A 639 6.63 39.20 5.57
N GLN A 640 6.55 39.25 6.90
CA GLN A 640 5.82 38.25 7.70
C GLN A 640 4.33 38.15 7.37
N ASN A 641 3.70 39.25 6.98
CA ASN A 641 2.28 39.27 6.63
C ASN A 641 2.00 38.85 5.18
N HIS A 642 2.94 39.07 4.26
CA HIS A 642 2.72 38.85 2.83
C HIS A 642 3.34 37.55 2.31
N VAL A 643 4.36 37.00 2.96
CA VAL A 643 4.90 35.68 2.61
C VAL A 643 3.97 34.59 3.13
N ASP A 644 3.50 33.74 2.23
CA ASP A 644 2.53 32.69 2.52
C ASP A 644 3.21 31.33 2.64
N SER A 645 4.15 31.24 3.58
CA SER A 645 4.85 30.00 3.95
C SER A 645 4.39 29.48 5.29
N ALA A 646 4.63 28.19 5.56
CA ALA A 646 4.27 27.56 6.82
C ALA A 646 5.00 28.19 8.01
N CYS A 647 6.22 28.66 7.81
CA CYS A 647 7.00 29.42 8.78
C CYS A 647 7.62 30.65 8.11
N VAL A 648 7.45 31.83 8.72
CA VAL A 648 8.06 33.08 8.25
C VAL A 648 8.83 33.74 9.38
N PHE A 649 10.14 33.91 9.21
CA PHE A 649 11.02 34.37 10.27
C PHE A 649 11.64 35.73 10.00
N HIS A 650 11.90 36.48 11.07
CA HIS A 650 12.65 37.73 11.05
C HIS A 650 13.93 37.55 11.88
N ASN A 651 15.08 37.80 11.28
CA ASN A 651 16.39 37.73 11.94
C ASN A 651 16.67 36.40 12.67
N ALA A 652 16.11 35.29 12.18
CA ALA A 652 16.32 33.95 12.71
C ALA A 652 16.50 32.93 11.57
N SER A 653 17.39 31.96 11.77
CA SER A 653 17.68 30.91 10.78
C SER A 653 16.43 30.09 10.42
N SER A 654 16.32 29.69 9.14
CA SER A 654 15.25 28.80 8.67
C SER A 654 15.28 27.45 9.40
N ARG A 655 16.44 27.05 9.94
CA ARG A 655 16.62 25.84 10.73
C ARG A 655 15.75 25.79 11.99
N PHE A 656 15.27 26.92 12.49
CA PHE A 656 14.37 26.94 13.65
C PHE A 656 12.99 26.32 13.39
N ALA A 657 12.58 26.14 12.11
CA ALA A 657 11.32 25.47 11.76
C ALA A 657 11.39 23.96 12.03
N ASP A 658 11.21 23.59 13.30
CA ASP A 658 11.32 22.22 13.82
C ASP A 658 10.47 22.11 15.09
N GLY A 659 9.74 21.01 15.25
CA GLY A 659 8.79 20.85 16.36
C GLY A 659 9.43 20.93 17.75
N PHE A 660 10.62 20.36 17.93
CA PHE A 660 11.32 20.44 19.22
C PHE A 660 11.78 21.89 19.49
N ARG A 661 12.34 22.57 18.47
CA ARG A 661 12.77 23.98 18.58
C ARG A 661 11.61 24.95 18.82
N PHE A 662 10.39 24.60 18.38
CA PHE A 662 9.17 25.35 18.65
C PHE A 662 8.56 25.06 20.03
N GLY A 663 9.12 24.12 20.80
CA GLY A 663 8.61 23.73 22.11
C GLY A 663 7.42 22.77 22.06
N LEU A 664 7.20 22.08 20.94
CA LEU A 664 6.13 21.08 20.78
C LEU A 664 6.52 19.69 21.33
N GLY A 665 7.75 19.54 21.86
CA GLY A 665 8.32 18.28 22.35
C GLY A 665 8.82 17.36 21.24
N ALA A 666 7.96 17.02 20.28
CA ALA A 666 8.36 16.39 19.03
C ALA A 666 7.43 16.80 17.89
N GLU A 667 7.74 16.33 16.68
CA GLU A 667 6.89 16.47 15.52
C GLU A 667 6.66 15.13 14.83
N VAL A 668 5.45 14.93 14.30
CA VAL A 668 5.19 13.86 13.33
C VAL A 668 5.77 14.19 11.96
N GLY A 669 5.87 15.49 11.64
CA GLY A 669 6.08 16.00 10.30
C GLY A 669 6.11 17.52 10.27
N ILE A 670 6.58 18.08 9.16
CA ILE A 670 6.28 19.46 8.79
C ILE A 670 5.26 19.42 7.66
N SER A 671 4.21 20.22 7.77
CA SER A 671 3.16 20.32 6.76
C SER A 671 3.23 21.65 6.04
N THR A 672 3.30 21.63 4.71
CA THR A 672 3.12 22.82 3.87
C THR A 672 1.67 22.97 3.39
N ALA A 673 0.78 22.05 3.78
CA ALA A 673 -0.64 22.12 3.44
C ALA A 673 -1.30 23.34 4.09
N ARG A 674 -2.33 23.87 3.42
CA ARG A 674 -3.11 25.03 3.89
C ARG A 674 -4.36 24.64 4.70
N ILE A 675 -4.61 23.35 4.85
CA ILE A 675 -5.76 22.80 5.57
C ILE A 675 -5.29 21.96 6.75
N HIS A 676 -6.10 21.92 7.80
CA HIS A 676 -5.89 21.15 9.03
C HIS A 676 -4.70 21.61 9.89
N ALA A 677 -3.46 21.31 9.49
CA ALA A 677 -2.25 21.68 10.23
C ALA A 677 -1.14 22.15 9.26
N ARG A 678 -0.41 23.19 9.65
CA ARG A 678 0.62 23.85 8.83
C ARG A 678 1.83 24.21 9.69
N GLY A 679 3.04 23.96 9.19
CA GLY A 679 4.30 24.06 9.94
C GLY A 679 4.64 22.76 10.65
N PRO A 680 5.54 22.79 11.64
CA PRO A 680 5.82 21.64 12.51
C PRO A 680 4.56 21.14 13.21
N VAL A 681 4.26 19.85 13.04
CA VAL A 681 3.01 19.25 13.49
C VAL A 681 3.25 18.46 14.78
N GLY A 682 2.80 19.00 15.91
CA GLY A 682 2.80 18.35 17.23
C GLY A 682 1.50 17.59 17.53
N VAL A 683 1.19 17.43 18.82
CA VAL A 683 -0.01 16.69 19.29
C VAL A 683 -1.31 17.30 18.75
N GLU A 684 -1.44 18.64 18.75
CA GLU A 684 -2.66 19.32 18.29
C GLU A 684 -2.99 19.03 16.82
N GLY A 685 -1.98 18.89 15.97
CA GLY A 685 -2.17 18.55 14.56
C GLY A 685 -2.63 17.10 14.33
N LEU A 686 -2.70 16.28 15.38
CA LEU A 686 -3.27 14.94 15.36
C LEU A 686 -4.68 14.88 15.97
N LEU A 687 -5.29 16.04 16.23
CA LEU A 687 -6.64 16.17 16.74
C LEU A 687 -7.53 16.85 15.69
N THR A 688 -8.82 16.52 15.73
CA THR A 688 -9.89 17.26 15.05
C THR A 688 -10.87 17.78 16.09
N THR A 689 -12.00 18.33 15.65
CA THR A 689 -13.05 18.83 16.56
C THR A 689 -14.39 18.16 16.31
N LYS A 690 -15.22 18.09 17.35
CA LYS A 690 -16.63 17.71 17.24
C LYS A 690 -17.51 18.67 18.01
N TRP A 691 -18.77 18.77 17.59
CA TRP A 691 -19.80 19.54 18.28
C TRP A 691 -20.58 18.64 19.24
N VAL A 692 -20.78 19.11 20.46
CA VAL A 692 -21.54 18.46 21.52
C VAL A 692 -22.62 19.44 21.97
N LEU A 693 -23.88 19.02 21.86
CA LEU A 693 -25.04 19.84 22.20
C LEU A 693 -25.77 19.21 23.38
N ASP A 694 -25.79 19.91 24.51
CA ASP A 694 -26.50 19.53 25.71
C ASP A 694 -27.84 20.28 25.73
N GLY A 695 -28.96 19.54 25.79
CA GLY A 695 -30.31 20.10 25.80
C GLY A 695 -31.24 19.34 26.74
N VAL A 696 -32.39 19.94 27.06
CA VAL A 696 -33.45 19.31 27.87
C VAL A 696 -34.43 18.52 27.01
N ASP A 697 -35.17 19.21 26.15
CA ASP A 697 -36.27 18.67 25.33
C ASP A 697 -36.49 19.51 24.05
N HIS A 698 -35.42 20.20 23.61
CA HIS A 698 -35.48 21.18 22.53
C HIS A 698 -35.81 20.52 21.18
N ALA A 699 -36.90 20.97 20.55
CA ALA A 699 -37.19 20.68 19.16
C ALA A 699 -36.92 21.92 18.28
N ALA A 700 -36.44 21.72 17.05
CA ALA A 700 -36.19 22.84 16.13
C ALA A 700 -37.49 23.62 15.76
N ALA A 701 -38.64 22.96 15.83
CA ALA A 701 -39.94 23.57 15.61
C ALA A 701 -40.28 24.65 16.66
N ASP A 702 -39.88 24.44 17.93
CA ASP A 702 -40.12 25.37 19.04
C ASP A 702 -39.53 26.77 18.79
N PHE A 703 -38.45 26.83 18.01
CA PHE A 703 -37.78 28.09 17.66
C PHE A 703 -38.43 28.76 16.44
N SER A 704 -39.13 27.98 15.62
CA SER A 704 -39.79 28.47 14.40
C SER A 704 -41.21 28.98 14.71
N ASP A 705 -41.90 28.36 15.66
CA ASP A 705 -43.22 28.80 16.15
C ASP A 705 -43.15 29.89 17.24
N GLY A 706 -41.95 30.14 17.77
CA GLY A 706 -41.67 31.19 18.76
C GLY A 706 -41.89 30.79 20.21
N SER A 707 -42.17 29.52 20.50
CA SER A 707 -42.28 28.99 21.87
C SER A 707 -40.94 29.00 22.63
N ARG A 708 -39.81 28.92 21.91
CA ARG A 708 -38.46 29.17 22.43
C ARG A 708 -37.76 30.26 21.61
N LYS A 709 -36.71 30.87 22.20
CA LYS A 709 -35.94 31.95 21.58
C LYS A 709 -34.44 31.64 21.58
N TRP A 710 -33.77 32.06 20.51
CA TRP A 710 -32.32 32.02 20.42
C TRP A 710 -31.66 33.11 21.28
N ILE A 711 -30.51 32.78 21.86
CA ILE A 711 -29.64 33.66 22.65
C ILE A 711 -28.30 33.85 21.95
N HIS A 712 -27.63 32.76 21.54
CA HIS A 712 -26.31 32.76 20.90
C HIS A 712 -25.22 33.52 21.69
N GLU A 713 -25.20 33.36 23.00
CA GLU A 713 -24.20 33.98 23.87
C GLU A 713 -22.94 33.10 23.94
N SER A 714 -21.79 33.67 23.58
CA SER A 714 -20.49 33.01 23.76
C SER A 714 -20.16 32.93 25.25
N LEU A 715 -19.90 31.72 25.73
CA LEU A 715 -19.52 31.46 27.12
C LEU A 715 -17.99 31.29 27.23
N PRO A 716 -17.40 31.57 28.41
CA PRO A 716 -15.99 31.27 28.67
C PRO A 716 -15.68 29.78 28.46
N VAL A 717 -14.48 29.52 27.92
CA VAL A 717 -13.87 28.19 27.83
C VAL A 717 -12.80 28.09 28.91
N ASP A 718 -12.84 27.01 29.70
CA ASP A 718 -11.87 26.72 30.77
C ASP A 718 -10.64 25.96 30.25
#